data_AF-A0A8K0VI12-F1
#
_entry.id   AF-A0A8K0VI12-F1
#
_cell.length_a   1.000
_cell.length_b   1.000
_cell.length_c   1.000
_cell.angle_alpha   90.00
_cell.angle_beta   90.00
_cell.angle_gamma   90.00
#
_symmetry.space_group_name_H-M   'P 1'
#
loop_
_entity.id
_entity.type
_entity.pdbx_description
1 polymer ?
#
loop_
_entity_poly.entity_id
_entity_poly.type
_entity_poly.pdbx_seq_one_letter_code
_entity_poly.pdbx_strand_id
1 'polypeptide(L)'
;MKSLDEGHGVLTFRASVVALDGEPEKTTRIDDDASTLNEGDDLEDALQNTVQDPNEPPDGGLRAWLQVVAGHLVVFNAWGPPISFGVFQPYYETQMNLPPSTVAWVGSVQMSLVFLVGAFSGRAFDAGYYRWAVVVGSFLQVLGAFMTSIATEYWQLLLAQGICQGLGSGIIFAPTVANMSTYFKRKKTLAISLAACGGTTGGVVFPVIAQQLLSKIGFQWTVRVMGLVVLVASIMIFCLVRTRLPPRKAGPIVELAAFKERTYLLFAIGMFFTLWATYYAYIYARTYALYVLDAPSSTSFTILLIINAVGIPGRVIPALIADRYFGAIGMLIPTVMATGIIVFLWAEVHDLAGDYVWAVFFGYFGAGIQGLFPGAAASLTQDQTKNGTRIGMIFTIMSVAALTGSPLAGKLMEVTGGKYLAAQMWGGACLMLGAGLLIAAKSLCKTSVQGLQHTYNASLLAPALLQRAKTMASEYDGLQTSLNDSFDTAKAKRVGELSRVASALKAWEATQSSVKELTSMLDDPEQDPDLASIARDELETETGKLESLARNLSASLTPRHPFADFPCMIEFRPGPGGLEGRYFTDTLFKMYKGLCMRKGYRHSVIKYEFADTAGDSSSSAGENPLQEAVLEIQDPGAYDVFRSEAGMHRVQRIPSTESKGRVHTSAVALWVLPSFPDAGSGGEVAGLDDPESDFYVNPQEVKIETMRSRGAGGQSVNKTESAIRMTHIPTGTVVSMQDHRSQQRNREEAWKVLRSRIADQRREQREAEAAQLRDSVLSKTQITRGDKIRTYNYNQDRCTDHRAGLDVHNLSDVLEGGDTLDKIMDGARDWLVGNDIALLVAEEEAKTKVDKGKK
;
A
#
# COMPACT_ATOMS: atom_id res chain seq x y z
N MET A 1 17.50 -14.63 46.98
CA MET A 1 18.27 -13.40 46.74
C MET A 1 18.06 -13.04 45.27
N LYS A 2 17.49 -11.85 45.02
CA LYS A 2 17.10 -11.13 43.78
C LYS A 2 17.89 -11.50 42.49
N SER A 3 17.47 -11.35 41.23
CA SER A 3 16.34 -10.76 40.47
C SER A 3 16.66 -11.03 38.98
N LEU A 4 15.74 -11.30 38.05
CA LEU A 4 15.11 -10.32 37.13
C LEU A 4 14.24 -11.13 36.15
N ASP A 5 13.04 -10.63 35.91
CA ASP A 5 11.99 -11.18 35.06
C ASP A 5 11.54 -10.04 34.14
N GLU A 6 11.62 -10.20 32.81
CA GLU A 6 11.11 -9.24 31.83
C GLU A 6 10.15 -9.95 30.87
N GLY A 7 8.87 -9.63 31.01
CA GLY A 7 7.81 -10.07 30.12
C GLY A 7 7.63 -9.13 28.92
N HIS A 8 7.48 -9.72 27.72
CA HIS A 8 6.96 -9.04 26.54
C HIS A 8 5.54 -9.56 26.25
N GLY A 9 4.54 -8.68 26.36
CA GLY A 9 3.16 -8.95 25.98
C GLY A 9 2.87 -8.50 24.55
N VAL A 10 2.42 -9.43 23.69
CA VAL A 10 1.98 -9.17 22.31
C VAL A 10 0.44 -9.18 22.26
N LEU A 11 -0.14 -8.08 21.78
CA LEU A 11 -1.58 -7.87 21.60
C LEU A 11 -2.08 -8.52 20.30
N THR A 12 -3.00 -9.47 20.41
CA THR A 12 -3.70 -10.11 19.28
C THR A 12 -5.00 -9.38 18.91
N PHE A 13 -5.17 -8.99 17.65
CA PHE A 13 -6.45 -8.53 17.09
C PHE A 13 -7.11 -9.65 16.26
N ARG A 14 -8.35 -10.03 16.61
CA ARG A 14 -9.23 -10.96 15.86
C ARG A 14 -10.15 -10.15 14.94
N ALA A 15 -10.29 -10.55 13.68
CA ALA A 15 -11.33 -10.06 12.77
C ALA A 15 -12.19 -11.24 12.28
N SER A 16 -13.51 -11.12 12.49
CA SER A 16 -14.54 -12.00 11.93
C SER A 16 -15.11 -11.36 10.65
N VAL A 17 -15.37 -12.15 9.61
CA VAL A 17 -16.13 -11.71 8.44
C VAL A 17 -17.22 -12.74 8.10
N VAL A 18 -18.41 -12.19 7.91
CA VAL A 18 -19.67 -12.82 7.46
C VAL A 18 -19.73 -12.68 5.93
N ALA A 19 -20.16 -13.76 5.26
CA ALA A 19 -20.33 -13.90 3.81
C ALA A 19 -21.52 -13.07 3.26
N LEU A 20 -21.61 -12.91 1.93
CA LEU A 20 -22.86 -12.98 1.14
C LEU A 20 -22.59 -12.85 -0.38
N ASP A 21 -22.96 -13.92 -1.09
CA ASP A 21 -23.65 -14.11 -2.38
C ASP A 21 -23.49 -13.11 -3.56
N GLY A 22 -23.20 -13.67 -4.74
CA GLY A 22 -23.29 -13.02 -6.04
C GLY A 22 -23.94 -13.92 -7.10
N GLU A 23 -24.86 -13.37 -7.89
CA GLU A 23 -25.34 -13.94 -9.17
C GLU A 23 -24.47 -13.48 -10.35
N PRO A 24 -24.41 -14.24 -11.47
CA PRO A 24 -23.41 -14.06 -12.52
C PRO A 24 -23.90 -13.22 -13.72
N GLU A 25 -23.01 -12.42 -14.30
CA GLU A 25 -23.26 -11.67 -15.53
C GLU A 25 -22.59 -12.33 -16.75
N LYS A 26 -23.29 -12.24 -17.89
CA LYS A 26 -23.12 -12.99 -19.15
C LYS A 26 -21.87 -12.62 -19.94
N THR A 27 -21.28 -13.66 -20.54
CA THR A 27 -20.25 -13.63 -21.59
C THR A 27 -20.81 -13.13 -22.93
N THR A 28 -20.11 -12.20 -23.58
CA THR A 28 -20.27 -11.89 -25.00
C THR A 28 -19.02 -12.31 -25.78
N ARG A 29 -19.26 -13.01 -26.89
CA ARG A 29 -18.28 -13.53 -27.86
C ARG A 29 -17.56 -12.40 -28.59
N ILE A 30 -16.30 -12.62 -28.91
CA ILE A 30 -15.50 -11.85 -29.87
C ILE A 30 -15.49 -12.68 -31.16
N ASP A 31 -15.93 -12.09 -32.26
CA ASP A 31 -15.81 -12.63 -33.61
C ASP A 31 -14.49 -12.17 -34.23
N ASP A 32 -13.88 -13.10 -34.97
CA ASP A 32 -12.64 -12.96 -35.73
C ASP A 32 -12.80 -12.01 -36.92
N ASP A 33 -11.89 -11.04 -37.07
CA ASP A 33 -11.52 -10.50 -38.38
C ASP A 33 -10.06 -10.04 -38.35
N ALA A 34 -9.22 -10.81 -39.05
CA ALA A 34 -7.81 -10.57 -39.24
C ALA A 34 -7.59 -9.85 -40.59
N SER A 35 -7.11 -8.60 -40.54
CA SER A 35 -6.37 -8.04 -41.67
C SER A 35 -5.48 -6.86 -41.25
N THR A 36 -4.17 -7.06 -41.44
CA THR A 36 -3.12 -6.08 -41.74
C THR A 36 -2.91 -4.94 -40.74
N LEU A 37 -1.97 -5.12 -39.80
CA LEU A 37 -1.30 -4.02 -39.08
C LEU A 37 0.22 -4.24 -39.05
N ASN A 38 0.93 -3.12 -39.08
CA ASN A 38 2.31 -2.95 -39.47
C ASN A 38 3.21 -3.11 -38.22
N GLU A 39 3.86 -4.26 -38.05
CA GLU A 39 4.55 -4.70 -36.80
C GLU A 39 5.80 -3.89 -36.38
N GLY A 40 6.05 -2.72 -36.95
CA GLY A 40 7.25 -1.92 -36.66
C GLY A 40 7.04 -0.74 -35.70
N ASP A 41 6.02 0.08 -35.96
CA ASP A 41 5.82 1.35 -35.25
C ASP A 41 4.87 1.22 -34.04
N ASP A 42 3.96 0.24 -34.05
CA ASP A 42 3.02 0.02 -32.94
C ASP A 42 3.70 -0.62 -31.71
N LEU A 43 4.90 -1.20 -31.87
CA LEU A 43 5.65 -1.80 -30.76
C LEU A 43 6.38 -0.74 -29.92
N GLU A 44 6.86 0.35 -30.52
CA GLU A 44 7.47 1.47 -29.79
C GLU A 44 6.43 2.29 -29.01
N ASP A 45 5.23 2.52 -29.59
CA ASP A 45 4.11 3.15 -28.89
C ASP A 45 3.47 2.23 -27.84
N ALA A 46 3.49 0.90 -28.05
CA ALA A 46 3.06 -0.08 -27.04
C ALA A 46 4.09 -0.26 -25.90
N LEU A 47 5.38 -0.05 -26.14
CA LEU A 47 6.44 -0.08 -25.12
C LEU A 47 6.56 1.24 -24.35
N GLN A 48 6.17 2.37 -24.94
CA GLN A 48 6.12 3.67 -24.24
C GLN A 48 4.87 3.85 -23.36
N ASN A 49 3.76 3.16 -23.66
CA ASN A 49 2.64 2.99 -22.73
C ASN A 49 2.97 1.96 -21.64
N THR A 50 4.04 2.27 -20.91
CA THR A 50 4.41 1.65 -19.64
C THR A 50 3.19 1.54 -18.73
N VAL A 51 3.05 0.37 -18.13
CA VAL A 51 2.09 0.01 -17.08
C VAL A 51 2.01 1.15 -16.05
N GLN A 52 1.03 2.05 -16.21
CA GLN A 52 0.63 2.93 -15.12
C GLN A 52 0.15 2.00 -14.00
N ASP A 53 0.76 2.11 -12.82
CA ASP A 53 0.24 1.46 -11.62
C ASP A 53 -1.26 1.79 -11.54
N PRO A 54 -2.16 0.79 -11.56
CA PRO A 54 -3.61 1.06 -11.51
C PRO A 54 -4.02 1.90 -10.29
N ASN A 55 -3.16 2.00 -9.27
CA ASN A 55 -3.35 2.85 -8.09
C ASN A 55 -2.89 4.31 -8.26
N GLU A 56 -2.10 4.67 -9.28
CA GLU A 56 -1.62 6.05 -9.46
C GLU A 56 -2.70 6.99 -10.04
N PRO A 57 -2.99 8.15 -9.42
CA PRO A 57 -4.04 9.06 -9.89
C PRO A 57 -3.83 9.49 -11.35
N PRO A 58 -4.90 9.49 -12.18
CA PRO A 58 -4.79 9.84 -13.59
C PRO A 58 -4.41 11.31 -13.85
N ASP A 59 -4.57 12.19 -12.85
CA ASP A 59 -4.20 13.62 -12.91
C ASP A 59 -4.78 14.41 -14.10
N GLY A 60 -5.86 13.88 -14.69
CA GLY A 60 -6.49 14.41 -15.88
C GLY A 60 -7.40 13.40 -16.57
N GLY A 61 -7.74 13.69 -17.84
CA GLY A 61 -8.68 12.89 -18.64
C GLY A 61 -10.15 13.23 -18.39
N LEU A 62 -11.00 12.88 -19.35
CA LEU A 62 -12.43 13.22 -19.33
C LEU A 62 -13.11 12.71 -18.06
N ARG A 63 -12.85 11.45 -17.66
CA ARG A 63 -13.48 10.85 -16.47
C ARG A 63 -13.16 11.61 -15.18
N ALA A 64 -11.90 12.05 -14.99
CA ALA A 64 -11.48 12.81 -13.81
C ALA A 64 -12.14 14.18 -13.77
N TRP A 65 -12.14 14.91 -14.90
CA TRP A 65 -12.79 16.23 -14.98
C TRP A 65 -14.31 16.17 -14.84
N LEU A 66 -14.96 15.09 -15.32
CA LEU A 66 -16.38 14.88 -15.06
C LEU A 66 -16.68 14.70 -13.56
N GLN A 67 -15.75 14.16 -12.76
CA GLN A 67 -15.90 14.13 -11.30
C GLN A 67 -15.82 15.53 -10.69
N VAL A 68 -15.02 16.44 -11.25
CA VAL A 68 -14.97 17.85 -10.84
C VAL A 68 -16.29 18.56 -11.17
N VAL A 69 -16.87 18.30 -12.34
CA VAL A 69 -18.20 18.82 -12.73
C VAL A 69 -19.29 18.29 -11.78
N ALA A 70 -19.28 16.99 -11.49
CA ALA A 70 -20.18 16.40 -10.50
C ALA A 70 -19.97 17.05 -9.11
N GLY A 71 -18.72 17.24 -8.70
CA GLY A 71 -18.36 17.95 -7.47
C GLY A 71 -18.92 19.37 -7.43
N HIS A 72 -18.79 20.13 -8.51
CA HIS A 72 -19.35 21.47 -8.64
C HIS A 72 -20.85 21.48 -8.39
N LEU A 73 -21.60 20.57 -9.02
CA LEU A 73 -23.05 20.46 -8.85
C LEU A 73 -23.43 20.03 -7.41
N VAL A 74 -22.65 19.14 -6.79
CA VAL A 74 -22.86 18.76 -5.37
C VAL A 74 -22.69 19.98 -4.47
N VAL A 75 -21.63 20.76 -4.63
CA VAL A 75 -21.39 21.96 -3.83
C VAL A 75 -22.44 23.04 -4.11
N PHE A 76 -22.86 23.18 -5.38
CA PHE A 76 -23.95 24.07 -5.79
C PHE A 76 -25.25 23.76 -5.05
N ASN A 77 -25.66 22.49 -4.98
CA ASN A 77 -26.84 22.07 -4.22
C ASN A 77 -26.64 22.13 -2.71
N ALA A 78 -25.44 21.85 -2.21
CA ALA A 78 -25.17 21.79 -0.77
C ALA A 78 -25.13 23.18 -0.11
N TRP A 79 -24.57 24.17 -0.79
CA TRP A 79 -24.31 25.51 -0.24
C TRP A 79 -25.22 26.60 -0.82
N GLY A 80 -25.73 26.43 -2.05
CA GLY A 80 -26.59 27.42 -2.70
C GLY A 80 -27.88 27.74 -1.94
N PRO A 81 -28.74 26.75 -1.63
CA PRO A 81 -29.96 26.98 -0.87
C PRO A 81 -29.72 27.60 0.52
N PRO A 82 -28.76 27.13 1.35
CA PRO A 82 -28.42 27.80 2.61
C PRO A 82 -28.02 29.28 2.45
N ILE A 83 -27.25 29.65 1.42
CA ILE A 83 -26.86 31.05 1.18
C ILE A 83 -28.09 31.92 0.88
N SER A 84 -29.13 31.38 0.24
CA SER A 84 -30.39 32.09 0.00
C SER A 84 -31.25 32.29 1.25
N PHE A 85 -30.92 31.66 2.38
CA PHE A 85 -31.65 31.80 3.64
C PHE A 85 -31.80 33.26 4.08
N GLY A 86 -30.79 34.10 3.84
CA GLY A 86 -30.87 35.53 4.17
C GLY A 86 -32.00 36.29 3.45
N VAL A 87 -32.51 35.78 2.32
CA VAL A 87 -33.69 36.34 1.62
C VAL A 87 -34.98 35.86 2.28
N PHE A 88 -35.02 34.61 2.75
CA PHE A 88 -36.20 34.01 3.38
C PHE A 88 -36.35 34.36 4.87
N GLN A 89 -35.26 34.73 5.55
CA GLN A 89 -35.30 35.02 6.98
C GLN A 89 -36.30 36.14 7.35
N PRO A 90 -36.28 37.34 6.73
CA PRO A 90 -37.28 38.37 7.02
C PRO A 90 -38.72 37.93 6.71
N TYR A 91 -38.88 37.07 5.70
CA TYR A 91 -40.19 36.50 5.36
C TYR A 91 -40.69 35.56 6.47
N TYR A 92 -39.84 34.70 7.02
CA TYR A 92 -40.19 33.81 8.14
C TYR A 92 -40.51 34.60 9.42
N GLU A 93 -39.70 35.61 9.74
CA GLU A 93 -39.92 36.48 10.90
C GLU A 93 -41.28 37.16 10.83
N THR A 94 -41.63 37.72 9.66
CA THR A 94 -42.89 38.44 9.46
C THR A 94 -44.10 37.52 9.42
N GLN A 95 -44.04 36.40 8.70
CA GLN A 95 -45.18 35.49 8.52
C GLN A 95 -45.49 34.67 9.77
N MET A 96 -44.46 34.28 10.53
CA MET A 96 -44.61 33.44 11.72
C MET A 96 -44.57 34.24 13.03
N ASN A 97 -44.33 35.55 12.96
CA ASN A 97 -44.21 36.45 14.12
C ASN A 97 -43.19 35.94 15.16
N LEU A 98 -41.99 35.56 14.68
CA LEU A 98 -40.92 34.98 15.50
C LEU A 98 -39.71 35.92 15.62
N PRO A 99 -39.00 35.90 16.76
CA PRO A 99 -37.75 36.65 16.90
C PRO A 99 -36.70 36.23 15.86
N PRO A 100 -35.88 37.16 15.34
CA PRO A 100 -34.80 36.87 14.39
C PRO A 100 -33.83 35.78 14.88
N SER A 101 -33.54 35.78 16.18
CA SER A 101 -32.66 34.78 16.81
C SER A 101 -33.23 33.36 16.77
N THR A 102 -34.55 33.21 16.81
CA THR A 102 -35.22 31.90 16.69
C THR A 102 -35.16 31.41 15.24
N VAL A 103 -35.45 32.28 14.27
CA VAL A 103 -35.45 31.93 12.84
C VAL A 103 -34.05 31.55 12.36
N ALA A 104 -33.00 32.24 12.82
CA ALA A 104 -31.61 31.99 12.46
C ALA A 104 -31.11 30.55 12.76
N TRP A 105 -31.76 29.83 13.68
CA TRP A 105 -31.44 28.42 13.95
C TRP A 105 -31.68 27.52 12.73
N VAL A 106 -32.67 27.82 11.88
CA VAL A 106 -32.97 27.00 10.71
C VAL A 106 -31.75 26.94 9.77
N GLY A 107 -31.21 28.10 9.39
CA GLY A 107 -30.02 28.18 8.54
C GLY A 107 -28.76 27.66 9.23
N SER A 108 -28.59 27.93 10.53
CA SER A 108 -27.40 27.47 11.29
C SER A 108 -27.35 25.95 11.45
N VAL A 109 -28.49 25.31 11.74
CA VAL A 109 -28.61 23.85 11.79
C VAL A 109 -28.35 23.26 10.40
N GLN A 110 -28.93 23.85 9.35
CA GLN A 110 -28.70 23.41 7.97
C GLN A 110 -27.21 23.36 7.63
N MET A 111 -26.48 24.45 7.89
CA MET A 111 -25.05 24.59 7.61
C MET A 111 -24.19 23.65 8.46
N SER A 112 -24.53 23.48 9.74
CA SER A 112 -23.81 22.56 10.63
C SER A 112 -23.92 21.11 10.16
N LEU A 113 -25.11 20.69 9.72
CA LEU A 113 -25.35 19.30 9.29
C LEU A 113 -24.63 18.93 7.99
N VAL A 114 -24.28 19.91 7.13
CA VAL A 114 -23.40 19.68 5.97
C VAL A 114 -22.05 19.08 6.40
N PHE A 115 -21.56 19.48 7.58
CA PHE A 115 -20.26 19.04 8.10
C PHE A 115 -20.38 17.91 9.12
N LEU A 116 -21.41 17.92 9.98
CA LEU A 116 -21.51 17.03 11.15
C LEU A 116 -21.45 15.54 10.76
N VAL A 117 -22.17 15.18 9.69
CA VAL A 117 -22.28 13.78 9.22
C VAL A 117 -21.00 13.32 8.49
N GLY A 118 -20.01 14.20 8.30
CA GLY A 118 -18.80 13.95 7.53
C GLY A 118 -18.06 12.66 7.90
N ALA A 119 -17.86 12.37 9.19
CA ALA A 119 -17.18 11.15 9.62
C ALA A 119 -17.92 9.87 9.18
N PHE A 120 -19.25 9.87 9.23
CA PHE A 120 -20.07 8.73 8.82
C PHE A 120 -20.14 8.61 7.30
N SER A 121 -20.40 9.72 6.60
CA SER A 121 -20.51 9.71 5.14
C SER A 121 -19.17 9.44 4.47
N GLY A 122 -18.09 10.03 4.97
CA GLY A 122 -16.72 9.75 4.54
C GLY A 122 -16.32 8.29 4.75
N ARG A 123 -16.67 7.68 5.89
CA ARG A 123 -16.46 6.24 6.09
C ARG A 123 -17.28 5.38 5.11
N ALA A 124 -18.52 5.79 4.82
CA ALA A 124 -19.38 5.11 3.86
C ALA A 124 -18.80 5.19 2.43
N PHE A 125 -18.17 6.31 2.07
CA PHE A 125 -17.38 6.43 0.84
C PHE A 125 -16.26 5.38 0.79
N ASP A 126 -15.43 5.32 1.84
CA ASP A 126 -14.33 4.35 1.90
C ASP A 126 -14.86 2.90 1.82
N ALA A 127 -16.07 2.62 2.33
CA ALA A 127 -16.72 1.31 2.24
C ALA A 127 -17.31 0.97 0.84
N GLY A 128 -17.27 1.90 -0.13
CA GLY A 128 -17.83 1.71 -1.47
C GLY A 128 -19.25 2.22 -1.68
N TYR A 129 -19.85 2.88 -0.70
CA TYR A 129 -21.25 3.32 -0.77
C TYR A 129 -21.43 4.72 -1.38
N TYR A 130 -20.46 5.22 -2.15
CA TYR A 130 -20.52 6.60 -2.67
C TYR A 130 -21.78 6.88 -3.52
N ARG A 131 -22.11 6.00 -4.47
CA ARG A 131 -23.30 6.17 -5.32
C ARG A 131 -24.60 6.14 -4.50
N TRP A 132 -24.66 5.32 -3.46
CA TRP A 132 -25.78 5.28 -2.53
C TRP A 132 -25.87 6.56 -1.70
N ALA A 133 -24.74 7.09 -1.23
CA ALA A 133 -24.70 8.37 -0.54
C ALA A 133 -25.24 9.50 -1.42
N VAL A 134 -24.87 9.54 -2.70
CA VAL A 134 -25.41 10.49 -3.69
C VAL A 134 -26.92 10.35 -3.82
N VAL A 135 -27.46 9.12 -3.98
CA VAL A 135 -28.90 8.88 -4.12
C VAL A 135 -29.67 9.32 -2.87
N VAL A 136 -29.26 8.85 -1.69
CA VAL A 136 -29.93 9.13 -0.43
C VAL A 136 -29.86 10.62 -0.10
N GLY A 137 -28.69 11.22 -0.22
CA GLY A 137 -28.51 12.63 0.06
C GLY A 137 -29.30 13.53 -0.90
N SER A 138 -29.29 13.21 -2.20
CA SER A 138 -30.04 13.97 -3.21
C SER A 138 -31.54 13.88 -2.98
N PHE A 139 -32.04 12.69 -2.62
CA PHE A 139 -33.43 12.48 -2.26
C PHE A 139 -33.83 13.35 -1.05
N LEU A 140 -33.02 13.37 0.01
CA LEU A 140 -33.29 14.20 1.19
C LEU A 140 -33.24 15.70 0.89
N GLN A 141 -32.31 16.16 0.04
CA GLN A 141 -32.26 17.56 -0.40
C GLN A 141 -33.55 17.97 -1.13
N VAL A 142 -33.99 17.17 -2.09
CA VAL A 142 -35.22 17.43 -2.86
C VAL A 142 -36.45 17.34 -1.96
N LEU A 143 -36.58 16.27 -1.17
CA LEU A 143 -37.67 16.11 -0.22
C LEU A 143 -37.74 17.30 0.74
N GLY A 144 -36.61 17.67 1.33
CA GLY A 144 -36.51 18.82 2.22
C GLY A 144 -36.98 20.11 1.55
N ALA A 145 -36.57 20.39 0.30
CA ALA A 145 -37.01 21.58 -0.44
C ALA A 145 -38.53 21.59 -0.67
N PHE A 146 -39.12 20.48 -1.13
CA PHE A 146 -40.56 20.41 -1.35
C PHE A 146 -41.36 20.46 -0.05
N MET A 147 -40.87 19.86 1.04
CA MET A 147 -41.50 19.95 2.36
C MET A 147 -41.41 21.36 2.95
N THR A 148 -40.30 22.09 2.74
CA THR A 148 -40.19 23.51 3.11
C THR A 148 -41.25 24.35 2.40
N SER A 149 -41.59 24.02 1.14
CA SER A 149 -42.58 24.79 0.37
C SER A 149 -44.01 24.76 0.93
N ILE A 150 -44.33 23.79 1.80
CA ILE A 150 -45.65 23.64 2.41
C ILE A 150 -45.64 23.90 3.93
N ALA A 151 -44.49 24.29 4.48
CA ALA A 151 -44.35 24.54 5.91
C ALA A 151 -45.11 25.81 6.33
N THR A 152 -45.95 25.68 7.34
CA THR A 152 -46.72 26.75 7.98
C THR A 152 -46.23 27.05 9.40
N GLU A 153 -45.55 26.10 10.03
CA GLU A 153 -45.05 26.21 11.40
C GLU A 153 -43.52 26.20 11.45
N TYR A 154 -42.94 26.84 12.48
CA TYR A 154 -41.49 26.91 12.65
C TYR A 154 -40.81 25.54 12.73
N TRP A 155 -41.37 24.60 13.49
CA TRP A 155 -40.79 23.27 13.63
C TRP A 155 -40.77 22.50 12.31
N GLN A 156 -41.71 22.78 11.40
CA GLN A 156 -41.75 22.19 10.06
C GLN A 156 -40.63 22.76 9.19
N LEU A 157 -40.35 24.07 9.27
CA LEU A 157 -39.21 24.68 8.60
C LEU A 157 -37.88 24.13 9.14
N LEU A 158 -37.74 24.03 10.46
CA LEU A 158 -36.54 23.49 11.09
C LEU A 158 -36.31 22.02 10.67
N LEU A 159 -37.36 21.21 10.60
CA LEU A 159 -37.26 19.81 10.19
C LEU A 159 -36.97 19.66 8.69
N ALA A 160 -37.70 20.38 7.83
CA ALA A 160 -37.58 20.26 6.38
C ALA A 160 -36.33 20.96 5.83
N GLN A 161 -36.11 22.22 6.17
CA GLN A 161 -34.98 23.01 5.67
C GLN A 161 -33.73 22.78 6.51
N GLY A 162 -33.84 22.88 7.83
CA GLY A 162 -32.70 22.72 8.73
C GLY A 162 -32.15 21.30 8.70
N ILE A 163 -32.96 20.32 9.10
CA ILE A 163 -32.50 18.94 9.32
C ILE A 163 -32.45 18.16 8.01
N CYS A 164 -33.55 18.06 7.26
CA CYS A 164 -33.64 17.18 6.10
C CYS A 164 -32.70 17.60 4.96
N GLN A 165 -32.73 18.88 4.54
CA GLN A 165 -31.77 19.37 3.54
C GLN A 165 -30.32 19.36 4.06
N GLY A 166 -30.10 19.72 5.34
CA GLY A 166 -28.77 19.71 5.96
C GLY A 166 -28.13 18.31 5.97
N LEU A 167 -28.88 17.30 6.41
CA LEU A 167 -28.45 15.89 6.36
C LEU A 167 -28.22 15.42 4.93
N GLY A 168 -29.13 15.77 4.01
CA GLY A 168 -28.98 15.44 2.59
C GLY A 168 -27.66 15.95 2.02
N SER A 169 -27.32 17.21 2.29
CA SER A 169 -26.05 17.82 1.89
C SER A 169 -24.85 17.17 2.57
N GLY A 170 -24.90 16.90 3.88
CA GLY A 170 -23.78 16.31 4.61
C GLY A 170 -23.45 14.87 4.24
N ILE A 171 -24.46 14.10 3.81
CA ILE A 171 -24.26 12.73 3.32
C ILE A 171 -23.45 12.71 2.02
N ILE A 172 -23.58 13.72 1.14
CA ILE A 172 -22.91 13.72 -0.18
C ILE A 172 -21.59 14.49 -0.17
N PHE A 173 -21.48 15.54 0.66
CA PHE A 173 -20.39 16.50 0.58
C PHE A 173 -19.01 15.88 0.87
N ALA A 174 -18.83 15.24 2.04
CA ALA A 174 -17.53 14.63 2.38
C ALA A 174 -17.10 13.52 1.40
N PRO A 175 -17.98 12.56 1.01
CA PRO A 175 -17.69 11.58 -0.03
C PRO A 175 -17.24 12.17 -1.35
N THR A 176 -17.83 13.29 -1.77
CA THR A 176 -17.52 13.90 -3.06
C THR A 176 -16.13 14.53 -3.06
N VAL A 177 -15.76 15.22 -1.98
CA VAL A 177 -14.40 15.74 -1.79
C VAL A 177 -13.38 14.59 -1.77
N ALA A 178 -13.69 13.52 -1.03
CA ALA A 178 -12.83 12.34 -0.96
C ALA A 178 -12.70 11.62 -2.31
N ASN A 179 -13.77 11.50 -3.10
CA ASN A 179 -13.71 10.91 -4.43
C ASN A 179 -12.78 11.73 -5.34
N MET A 180 -12.97 13.04 -5.41
CA MET A 180 -12.14 13.90 -6.27
C MET A 180 -10.66 13.84 -5.90
N SER A 181 -10.33 13.75 -4.60
CA SER A 181 -8.93 13.65 -4.17
C SER A 181 -8.22 12.35 -4.61
N THR A 182 -8.97 11.32 -4.99
CA THR A 182 -8.41 10.09 -5.57
C THR A 182 -8.07 10.22 -7.06
N TYR A 183 -8.66 11.18 -7.79
CA TYR A 183 -8.41 11.33 -9.23
C TYR A 183 -7.19 12.22 -9.56
N PHE A 184 -6.73 13.03 -8.61
CA PHE A 184 -5.69 14.03 -8.83
C PHE A 184 -4.61 13.96 -7.74
N LYS A 185 -3.34 14.01 -8.14
CA LYS A 185 -2.15 14.14 -7.29
C LYS A 185 -1.56 15.55 -7.46
N ARG A 186 -1.14 15.92 -8.67
CA ARG A 186 -0.54 17.23 -9.00
C ARG A 186 -1.56 18.37 -9.06
N LYS A 187 -2.75 18.13 -9.63
CA LYS A 187 -3.81 19.16 -9.79
C LYS A 187 -4.92 19.06 -8.73
N LYS A 188 -4.58 18.49 -7.57
CA LYS A 188 -5.55 18.10 -6.53
C LYS A 188 -6.28 19.31 -5.95
N THR A 189 -5.55 20.36 -5.56
CA THR A 189 -6.15 21.53 -4.90
C THR A 189 -7.02 22.31 -5.89
N LEU A 190 -6.56 22.44 -7.14
CA LEU A 190 -7.29 23.06 -8.24
C LEU A 190 -8.59 22.32 -8.53
N ALA A 191 -8.55 21.01 -8.72
CA ALA A 191 -9.74 20.20 -9.02
C ALA A 191 -10.80 20.35 -7.92
N ILE A 192 -10.40 20.24 -6.65
CA ILE A 192 -11.29 20.40 -5.51
C ILE A 192 -11.81 21.84 -5.39
N SER A 193 -10.99 22.85 -5.71
CA SER A 193 -11.39 24.26 -5.65
C SER A 193 -12.34 24.67 -6.78
N LEU A 194 -12.18 24.10 -7.98
CA LEU A 194 -13.11 24.25 -9.11
C LEU A 194 -14.49 23.64 -8.78
N ALA A 195 -14.50 22.50 -8.09
CA ALA A 195 -15.73 21.96 -7.53
C ALA A 195 -16.30 22.89 -6.43
N ALA A 196 -15.45 23.45 -5.57
CA ALA A 196 -15.89 24.39 -4.54
C ALA A 196 -16.51 25.70 -5.11
N CYS A 197 -16.20 26.08 -6.36
CA CYS A 197 -16.89 27.18 -7.07
C CYS A 197 -18.40 26.92 -7.24
N GLY A 198 -18.88 25.69 -7.06
CA GLY A 198 -20.30 25.37 -6.98
C GLY A 198 -21.02 26.19 -5.90
N GLY A 199 -20.36 26.45 -4.77
CA GLY A 199 -20.94 27.24 -3.69
C GLY A 199 -21.20 28.68 -4.10
N THR A 200 -20.33 29.27 -4.92
CA THR A 200 -20.50 30.63 -5.44
C THR A 200 -21.51 30.73 -6.56
N THR A 201 -21.52 29.77 -7.49
CA THR A 201 -22.54 29.75 -8.55
C THR A 201 -23.92 29.53 -7.94
N GLY A 202 -24.05 28.62 -6.95
CA GLY A 202 -25.27 28.42 -6.18
C GLY A 202 -25.65 29.65 -5.35
N GLY A 203 -24.67 30.27 -4.70
CA GLY A 203 -24.82 31.50 -3.92
C GLY A 203 -25.22 32.73 -4.73
N VAL A 204 -25.11 32.69 -6.06
CA VAL A 204 -25.68 33.71 -6.95
C VAL A 204 -27.07 33.28 -7.45
N VAL A 205 -27.21 32.05 -7.95
CA VAL A 205 -28.44 31.57 -8.60
C VAL A 205 -29.62 31.51 -7.62
N PHE A 206 -29.46 30.88 -6.46
CA PHE A 206 -30.57 30.65 -5.52
C PHE A 206 -31.10 31.95 -4.88
N PRO A 207 -30.25 32.89 -4.41
CA PRO A 207 -30.75 34.17 -3.92
C PRO A 207 -31.43 35.02 -5.00
N VAL A 208 -30.96 34.97 -6.25
CA VAL A 208 -31.60 35.69 -7.36
C VAL A 208 -32.98 35.09 -7.67
N ILE A 209 -33.12 33.76 -7.70
CA ILE A 209 -34.41 33.09 -7.84
C ILE A 209 -35.35 33.53 -6.71
N ALA A 210 -34.88 33.47 -5.46
CA ALA A 210 -35.66 33.86 -4.30
C ALA A 210 -36.12 35.32 -4.39
N GLN A 211 -35.20 36.25 -4.67
CA GLN A 211 -35.53 37.68 -4.74
C GLN A 211 -36.52 38.01 -5.87
N GLN A 212 -36.38 37.38 -7.03
CA GLN A 212 -37.20 37.70 -8.22
C GLN A 212 -38.58 37.04 -8.20
N LEU A 213 -38.70 35.84 -7.62
CA LEU A 213 -39.92 35.05 -7.66
C LEU A 213 -40.77 35.19 -6.41
N LEU A 214 -40.17 35.49 -5.24
CA LEU A 214 -40.91 35.53 -3.97
C LEU A 214 -42.09 36.51 -4.01
N SER A 215 -41.92 37.69 -4.62
CA SER A 215 -42.98 38.69 -4.77
C SER A 215 -43.96 38.41 -5.92
N LYS A 216 -43.57 37.60 -6.92
CA LYS A 216 -44.37 37.35 -8.13
C LYS A 216 -45.28 36.13 -8.02
N ILE A 217 -44.75 35.02 -7.50
CA ILE A 217 -45.44 33.72 -7.45
C ILE A 217 -45.59 33.19 -6.00
N GLY A 218 -45.16 33.97 -5.02
CA GLY A 218 -45.25 33.63 -3.61
C GLY A 218 -44.19 32.62 -3.14
N PHE A 219 -44.16 32.41 -1.82
CA PHE A 219 -43.18 31.55 -1.15
C PHE A 219 -43.20 30.09 -1.63
N GLN A 220 -44.38 29.48 -1.65
CA GLN A 220 -44.52 28.04 -1.95
C GLN A 220 -43.93 27.69 -3.33
N TRP A 221 -44.32 28.42 -4.38
CA TRP A 221 -43.81 28.16 -5.73
C TRP A 221 -42.35 28.57 -5.92
N THR A 222 -41.90 29.62 -5.24
CA THR A 222 -40.48 30.02 -5.26
C THR A 222 -39.59 28.89 -4.74
N VAL A 223 -39.92 28.31 -3.59
CA VAL A 223 -39.15 27.19 -3.00
C VAL A 223 -39.25 25.93 -3.87
N ARG A 224 -40.40 25.65 -4.51
CA ARG A 224 -40.54 24.53 -5.45
C ARG A 224 -39.67 24.70 -6.69
N VAL A 225 -39.58 25.90 -7.26
CA VAL A 225 -38.68 26.20 -8.38
C VAL A 225 -37.22 25.92 -7.98
N MET A 226 -36.80 26.35 -6.79
CA MET A 226 -35.48 26.03 -6.27
C MET A 226 -35.29 24.51 -6.08
N GLY A 227 -36.30 23.80 -5.56
CA GLY A 227 -36.29 22.34 -5.43
C GLY A 227 -36.18 21.60 -6.77
N LEU A 228 -36.80 22.12 -7.83
CA LEU A 228 -36.66 21.59 -9.20
C LEU A 228 -35.25 21.80 -9.76
N VAL A 229 -34.63 22.96 -9.49
CA VAL A 229 -33.22 23.21 -9.86
C VAL A 229 -32.31 22.21 -9.15
N VAL A 230 -32.51 21.99 -7.84
CA VAL A 230 -31.79 20.97 -7.06
C VAL A 230 -31.99 19.58 -7.66
N LEU A 231 -33.23 19.21 -8.03
CA LEU A 231 -33.55 17.92 -8.63
C LEU A 231 -32.81 17.69 -9.96
N VAL A 232 -32.82 18.67 -10.87
CA VAL A 232 -32.13 18.57 -12.16
C VAL A 232 -30.62 18.40 -11.95
N ALA A 233 -30.02 19.20 -11.06
CA ALA A 233 -28.61 19.05 -10.70
C ALA A 233 -28.32 17.67 -10.10
N SER A 234 -29.19 17.14 -9.24
CA SER A 234 -29.07 15.81 -8.63
C SER A 234 -29.11 14.67 -9.66
N ILE A 235 -29.98 14.76 -10.67
CA ILE A 235 -30.03 13.79 -11.77
C ILE A 235 -28.71 13.81 -12.54
N MET A 236 -28.18 14.99 -12.86
CA MET A 236 -26.89 15.13 -13.52
C MET A 236 -25.74 14.55 -12.69
N ILE A 237 -25.71 14.81 -11.38
CA ILE A 237 -24.69 14.26 -10.46
C ILE A 237 -24.70 12.72 -10.52
N PHE A 238 -25.88 12.09 -10.44
CA PHE A 238 -26.00 10.63 -10.47
C PHE A 238 -25.45 10.00 -11.76
N CYS A 239 -25.67 10.67 -12.91
CA CYS A 239 -25.15 10.24 -14.21
C CYS A 239 -23.62 10.37 -14.31
N LEU A 240 -23.03 11.38 -13.67
CA LEU A 240 -21.60 11.70 -13.78
C LEU A 240 -20.70 10.98 -12.77
N VAL A 241 -21.22 10.71 -11.57
CA VAL A 241 -20.41 10.19 -10.45
C VAL A 241 -19.88 8.78 -10.72
N ARG A 242 -18.55 8.61 -10.59
CA ARG A 242 -17.83 7.33 -10.66
C ARG A 242 -16.79 7.23 -9.53
N THR A 243 -16.78 6.10 -8.85
CA THR A 243 -15.77 5.78 -7.83
C THR A 243 -14.52 5.21 -8.51
N ARG A 244 -13.32 5.66 -8.08
CA ARG A 244 -12.04 5.18 -8.63
C ARG A 244 -11.50 3.95 -7.89
N LEU A 245 -11.33 4.08 -6.57
CA LEU A 245 -10.66 3.07 -5.75
C LEU A 245 -11.60 1.95 -5.31
N PRO A 246 -11.09 0.71 -5.14
CA PRO A 246 -11.88 -0.39 -4.61
C PRO A 246 -12.30 -0.14 -3.15
N PRO A 247 -13.44 -0.73 -2.72
CA PRO A 247 -14.01 -0.46 -1.41
C PRO A 247 -13.21 -1.07 -0.25
N ARG A 248 -12.88 -0.25 0.74
CA ARG A 248 -12.37 -0.65 2.05
C ARG A 248 -13.54 -0.99 2.99
N LYS A 249 -14.01 -2.25 2.90
CA LYS A 249 -15.15 -2.75 3.68
C LYS A 249 -14.89 -2.76 5.20
N ALA A 250 -13.68 -3.12 5.63
CA ALA A 250 -13.31 -3.23 7.05
C ALA A 250 -12.56 -1.98 7.56
N GLY A 251 -12.87 -1.55 8.80
CA GLY A 251 -12.21 -0.44 9.48
C GLY A 251 -13.16 0.40 10.33
N PRO A 252 -12.65 1.12 11.35
CA PRO A 252 -13.46 1.93 12.25
C PRO A 252 -14.07 3.15 11.53
N ILE A 253 -15.18 3.67 12.06
CA ILE A 253 -15.80 4.93 11.58
C ILE A 253 -14.90 6.14 11.85
N VAL A 254 -14.14 6.09 12.95
CA VAL A 254 -13.23 7.16 13.38
C VAL A 254 -11.84 6.56 13.56
N GLU A 255 -10.85 7.15 12.89
CA GLU A 255 -9.45 6.76 13.03
C GLU A 255 -8.75 7.65 14.06
N LEU A 256 -8.91 7.33 15.34
CA LEU A 256 -8.33 8.12 16.45
C LEU A 256 -6.80 8.24 16.37
N ALA A 257 -6.13 7.32 15.69
CA ALA A 257 -4.69 7.38 15.43
C ALA A 257 -4.27 8.62 14.63
N ALA A 258 -5.16 9.18 13.77
CA ALA A 258 -4.87 10.39 13.01
C ALA A 258 -4.58 11.60 13.92
N PHE A 259 -5.21 11.68 15.10
CA PHE A 259 -4.94 12.78 16.04
C PHE A 259 -3.61 12.65 16.78
N LYS A 260 -2.90 11.51 16.67
CA LYS A 260 -1.51 11.39 17.14
C LYS A 260 -0.53 12.07 16.18
N GLU A 261 -0.91 12.25 14.92
CA GLU A 261 -0.14 12.99 13.93
C GLU A 261 -0.26 14.49 14.26
N ARG A 262 0.83 15.10 14.74
CA ARG A 262 0.84 16.50 15.21
C ARG A 262 0.37 17.48 14.14
N THR A 263 0.75 17.25 12.87
CA THR A 263 0.32 18.06 11.72
C THR A 263 -1.19 18.00 11.50
N TYR A 264 -1.78 16.80 11.60
CA TYR A 264 -3.22 16.60 11.44
C TYR A 264 -4.03 17.26 12.57
N LEU A 265 -3.57 17.09 13.82
CA LEU A 265 -4.21 17.71 14.99
C LEU A 265 -4.15 19.24 14.93
N LEU A 266 -2.97 19.83 14.68
CA LEU A 266 -2.81 21.28 14.58
C LEU A 266 -3.59 21.86 13.39
N PHE A 267 -3.64 21.16 12.26
CA PHE A 267 -4.49 21.56 11.14
C PHE A 267 -5.96 21.58 11.52
N ALA A 268 -6.46 20.54 12.19
CA ALA A 268 -7.86 20.49 12.63
C ALA A 268 -8.20 21.64 13.60
N ILE A 269 -7.34 21.94 14.57
CA ILE A 269 -7.55 23.06 15.52
C ILE A 269 -7.42 24.41 14.80
N GLY A 270 -6.42 24.59 13.94
CA GLY A 270 -6.23 25.83 13.18
C GLY A 270 -7.40 26.13 12.24
N MET A 271 -7.91 25.10 11.54
CA MET A 271 -9.08 25.24 10.69
C MET A 271 -10.37 25.48 11.48
N PHE A 272 -10.49 24.94 12.69
CA PHE A 272 -11.62 25.23 13.57
C PHE A 272 -11.75 26.74 13.80
N PHE A 273 -10.68 27.38 14.29
CA PHE A 273 -10.67 28.84 14.52
C PHE A 273 -10.87 29.64 13.23
N THR A 274 -10.29 29.17 12.13
CA THR A 274 -10.42 29.82 10.82
C THR A 274 -11.88 29.84 10.36
N LEU A 275 -12.56 28.69 10.33
CA LEU A 275 -13.95 28.61 9.87
C LEU A 275 -14.94 29.22 10.87
N TRP A 276 -14.61 29.21 12.17
CA TRP A 276 -15.43 29.83 13.22
C TRP A 276 -15.68 31.31 12.95
N ALA A 277 -14.63 32.02 12.50
CA ALA A 277 -14.70 33.44 12.15
C ALA A 277 -15.09 33.71 10.69
N THR A 278 -14.74 32.80 9.75
CA THR A 278 -14.99 33.05 8.32
C THR A 278 -16.49 33.20 8.03
N TYR A 279 -17.34 32.31 8.56
CA TYR A 279 -18.78 32.37 8.28
C TYR A 279 -19.47 33.60 8.88
N TYR A 280 -18.94 34.16 9.97
CA TYR A 280 -19.46 35.38 10.57
C TYR A 280 -19.49 36.53 9.56
N ALA A 281 -18.37 36.82 8.89
CA ALA A 281 -18.29 37.94 7.96
C ALA A 281 -19.19 37.72 6.72
N TYR A 282 -19.35 36.48 6.24
CA TYR A 282 -20.29 36.17 5.15
C TYR A 282 -21.75 36.45 5.52
N ILE A 283 -22.15 36.15 6.76
CA ILE A 283 -23.54 36.30 7.21
C ILE A 283 -23.86 37.77 7.54
N TYR A 284 -22.94 38.45 8.22
CA TYR A 284 -23.18 39.80 8.75
C TYR A 284 -22.79 40.93 7.79
N ALA A 285 -22.11 40.66 6.67
CA ALA A 285 -21.80 41.67 5.65
C ALA A 285 -23.07 42.40 5.17
N ARG A 286 -24.13 41.65 4.86
CA ARG A 286 -25.40 42.20 4.40
C ARG A 286 -26.06 43.08 5.47
N THR A 287 -26.12 42.60 6.71
CA THR A 287 -26.78 43.30 7.81
C THR A 287 -26.00 44.53 8.24
N TYR A 288 -24.67 44.51 8.13
CA TYR A 288 -23.82 45.67 8.36
C TYR A 288 -24.16 46.79 7.36
N ALA A 289 -24.22 46.46 6.06
CA ALA A 289 -24.62 47.41 5.04
C ALA A 289 -26.02 48.00 5.31
N LEU A 290 -27.00 47.17 5.71
CA LEU A 290 -28.37 47.63 5.98
C LEU A 290 -28.47 48.53 7.21
N TYR A 291 -27.90 48.12 8.34
CA TYR A 291 -28.19 48.72 9.65
C TYR A 291 -27.12 49.68 10.15
N VAL A 292 -25.90 49.63 9.60
CA VAL A 292 -24.78 50.49 10.01
C VAL A 292 -24.52 51.56 8.96
N LEU A 293 -24.59 51.20 7.68
CA LEU A 293 -24.34 52.11 6.55
C LEU A 293 -25.63 52.67 5.92
N ASP A 294 -26.80 52.33 6.49
CA ASP A 294 -28.13 52.71 5.99
C ASP A 294 -28.34 52.40 4.49
N ALA A 295 -27.76 51.31 4.00
CA ALA A 295 -27.85 50.90 2.61
C ALA A 295 -29.29 50.49 2.25
N PRO A 296 -29.79 50.85 1.05
CA PRO A 296 -31.02 50.28 0.53
C PRO A 296 -30.96 48.73 0.46
N SER A 297 -32.11 48.08 0.58
CA SER A 297 -32.20 46.61 0.51
C SER A 297 -31.64 46.01 -0.79
N SER A 298 -31.73 46.74 -1.90
CA SER A 298 -31.12 46.38 -3.17
C SER A 298 -29.59 46.43 -3.13
N THR A 299 -29.01 47.50 -2.60
CA THR A 299 -27.56 47.71 -2.46
C THR A 299 -26.92 46.65 -1.56
N SER A 300 -27.53 46.40 -0.41
CA SER A 300 -27.07 45.38 0.53
C SER A 300 -27.11 43.96 -0.09
N PHE A 301 -28.10 43.68 -0.94
CA PHE A 301 -28.14 42.43 -1.70
C PHE A 301 -27.03 42.35 -2.75
N THR A 302 -26.72 43.46 -3.43
CA THR A 302 -25.60 43.54 -4.38
C THR A 302 -24.26 43.22 -3.71
N ILE A 303 -24.04 43.64 -2.47
CA ILE A 303 -22.82 43.29 -1.71
C ILE A 303 -22.67 41.77 -1.55
N LEU A 304 -23.76 41.07 -1.18
CA LEU A 304 -23.76 39.61 -1.10
C LEU A 304 -23.44 38.96 -2.47
N LEU A 305 -24.00 39.50 -3.57
CA LEU A 305 -23.70 39.01 -4.91
C LEU A 305 -22.23 39.22 -5.29
N ILE A 306 -21.64 40.36 -4.94
CA ILE A 306 -20.23 40.68 -5.21
C ILE A 306 -19.31 39.70 -4.47
N ILE A 307 -19.56 39.48 -3.18
CA ILE A 307 -18.78 38.53 -2.36
C ILE A 307 -18.78 37.13 -3.02
N ASN A 308 -19.93 36.67 -3.51
CA ASN A 308 -20.03 35.37 -4.18
C ASN A 308 -19.39 35.37 -5.59
N ALA A 309 -19.59 36.41 -6.39
CA ALA A 309 -19.06 36.49 -7.76
C ALA A 309 -17.53 36.55 -7.77
N VAL A 310 -16.94 37.42 -6.94
CA VAL A 310 -15.48 37.53 -6.75
C VAL A 310 -14.90 36.27 -6.09
N GLY A 311 -15.73 35.51 -5.38
CA GLY A 311 -15.33 34.24 -4.79
C GLY A 311 -14.96 33.15 -5.81
N ILE A 312 -15.30 33.29 -7.10
CA ILE A 312 -14.84 32.36 -8.15
C ILE A 312 -13.33 32.50 -8.37
N PRO A 313 -12.79 33.67 -8.80
CA PRO A 313 -11.36 33.84 -8.93
C PRO A 313 -10.63 33.66 -7.58
N GLY A 314 -11.27 34.03 -6.47
CA GLY A 314 -10.77 33.79 -5.12
C GLY A 314 -10.53 32.32 -4.76
N ARG A 315 -11.29 31.38 -5.35
CA ARG A 315 -11.04 29.92 -5.18
C ARG A 315 -10.03 29.38 -6.19
N VAL A 316 -10.12 29.81 -7.44
CA VAL A 316 -9.33 29.24 -8.54
C VAL A 316 -7.88 29.70 -8.51
N ILE A 317 -7.62 31.00 -8.38
CA ILE A 317 -6.27 31.56 -8.50
C ILE A 317 -5.37 31.06 -7.35
N PRO A 318 -5.77 31.13 -6.06
CA PRO A 318 -4.96 30.56 -4.99
C PRO A 318 -4.73 29.05 -5.16
N ALA A 319 -5.72 28.30 -5.65
CA ALA A 319 -5.54 26.86 -5.87
C ALA A 319 -4.54 26.54 -6.99
N LEU A 320 -4.53 27.33 -8.08
CA LEU A 320 -3.51 27.23 -9.13
C LEU A 320 -2.10 27.47 -8.59
N ILE A 321 -1.94 28.53 -7.78
CA ILE A 321 -0.66 28.88 -7.15
C ILE A 321 -0.27 27.79 -6.13
N ALA A 322 -1.23 27.24 -5.38
CA ALA A 322 -1.00 26.18 -4.41
C ALA A 322 -0.45 24.91 -5.06
N ASP A 323 -1.08 24.43 -6.14
CA ASP A 323 -0.64 23.22 -6.85
C ASP A 323 0.70 23.43 -7.58
N ARG A 324 1.02 24.66 -7.98
CA ARG A 324 2.27 24.95 -8.73
C ARG A 324 3.48 25.27 -7.84
N TYR A 325 3.31 25.96 -6.71
CA TYR A 325 4.45 26.55 -5.99
C TYR A 325 4.52 26.25 -4.48
N PHE A 326 3.39 26.30 -3.75
CA PHE A 326 3.44 26.35 -2.27
C PHE A 326 2.83 25.15 -1.55
N GLY A 327 2.11 24.29 -2.27
CA GLY A 327 1.22 23.28 -1.69
C GLY A 327 -0.04 23.88 -1.04
N ALA A 328 -1.06 23.05 -0.81
CA ALA A 328 -2.36 23.49 -0.31
C ALA A 328 -2.27 24.25 1.04
N ILE A 329 -1.59 23.68 2.05
CA ILE A 329 -1.41 24.33 3.35
C ILE A 329 -0.54 25.58 3.22
N GLY A 330 0.45 25.56 2.33
CA GLY A 330 1.36 26.69 2.12
C GLY A 330 0.66 27.92 1.57
N MET A 331 -0.33 27.75 0.68
CA MET A 331 -1.15 28.86 0.17
C MET A 331 -2.31 29.21 1.11
N LEU A 332 -2.80 28.25 1.89
CA LEU A 332 -3.87 28.49 2.86
C LEU A 332 -3.46 29.49 3.94
N ILE A 333 -2.23 29.41 4.46
CA ILE A 333 -1.70 30.32 5.50
C ILE A 333 -1.80 31.81 5.09
N PRO A 334 -1.16 32.27 3.98
CA PRO A 334 -1.25 33.68 3.59
C PRO A 334 -2.68 34.11 3.25
N THR A 335 -3.51 33.19 2.74
CA THR A 335 -4.93 33.45 2.47
C THR A 335 -5.72 33.71 3.76
N VAL A 336 -5.49 32.91 4.81
CA VAL A 336 -6.11 33.08 6.13
C VAL A 336 -5.61 34.36 6.80
N MET A 337 -4.30 34.64 6.75
CA MET A 337 -3.74 35.88 7.30
C MET A 337 -4.32 37.12 6.61
N ALA A 338 -4.37 37.13 5.28
CA ALA A 338 -4.98 38.23 4.52
C ALA A 338 -6.45 38.42 4.91
N THR A 339 -7.22 37.32 5.02
CA THR A 339 -8.62 37.40 5.46
C THR A 339 -8.74 37.97 6.88
N GLY A 340 -7.85 37.57 7.81
CA GLY A 340 -7.82 38.12 9.17
C GLY A 340 -7.58 39.63 9.20
N ILE A 341 -6.62 40.12 8.41
CA ILE A 341 -6.35 41.56 8.25
C ILE A 341 -7.57 42.27 7.66
N ILE A 342 -8.19 41.72 6.62
CA ILE A 342 -9.40 42.29 5.99
C ILE A 342 -10.55 42.38 6.98
N VAL A 343 -10.73 41.39 7.87
CA VAL A 343 -11.76 41.42 8.91
C VAL A 343 -11.45 42.50 9.96
N PHE A 344 -10.20 42.75 10.32
CA PHE A 344 -9.84 43.89 11.18
C PHE A 344 -10.11 45.22 10.48
N LEU A 345 -9.75 45.35 9.20
CA LEU A 345 -9.99 46.55 8.41
C LEU A 345 -11.49 46.85 8.21
N TRP A 346 -12.36 45.86 8.38
CA TRP A 346 -13.81 46.05 8.34
C TRP A 346 -14.30 47.04 9.42
N ALA A 347 -13.58 47.17 10.53
CA ALA A 347 -13.94 48.11 11.60
C ALA A 347 -13.87 49.59 11.18
N GLU A 348 -13.05 49.90 10.17
CA GLU A 348 -12.83 51.26 9.65
C GLU A 348 -13.71 51.57 8.43
N VAL A 349 -14.59 50.66 8.02
CA VAL A 349 -15.53 50.91 6.93
C VAL A 349 -16.69 51.74 7.46
N HIS A 350 -16.87 52.94 6.93
CA HIS A 350 -17.90 53.88 7.42
C HIS A 350 -18.86 54.37 6.33
N ASP A 351 -18.63 53.94 5.08
CA ASP A 351 -19.42 54.33 3.93
C ASP A 351 -19.62 53.17 2.94
N LEU A 352 -20.56 53.35 2.00
CA LEU A 352 -20.89 52.32 1.01
C LEU A 352 -19.75 52.04 0.04
N ALA A 353 -18.92 53.04 -0.28
CA ALA A 353 -17.78 52.84 -1.18
C ALA A 353 -16.72 51.94 -0.53
N GLY A 354 -16.39 52.17 0.75
CA GLY A 354 -15.52 51.30 1.52
C GLY A 354 -16.06 49.87 1.63
N ASP A 355 -17.38 49.72 1.82
CA ASP A 355 -18.02 48.40 1.94
C ASP A 355 -17.95 47.58 0.63
N TYR A 356 -18.09 48.23 -0.52
CA TYR A 356 -17.87 47.57 -1.82
C TYR A 356 -16.43 47.08 -1.99
N VAL A 357 -15.45 47.90 -1.63
CA VAL A 357 -14.02 47.52 -1.70
C VAL A 357 -13.75 46.37 -0.76
N TRP A 358 -14.23 46.45 0.48
CA TRP A 358 -14.11 45.39 1.47
C TRP A 358 -14.75 44.08 0.98
N ALA A 359 -15.95 44.14 0.41
CA ALA A 359 -16.68 42.99 -0.13
C ALA A 359 -15.91 42.28 -1.25
N VAL A 360 -15.20 43.01 -2.11
CA VAL A 360 -14.34 42.43 -3.15
C VAL A 360 -13.16 41.68 -2.53
N PHE A 361 -12.42 42.31 -1.62
CA PHE A 361 -11.25 41.67 -0.99
C PHE A 361 -11.63 40.49 -0.10
N PHE A 362 -12.66 40.65 0.74
CA PHE A 362 -13.16 39.58 1.58
C PHE A 362 -13.74 38.44 0.72
N GLY A 363 -14.51 38.77 -0.33
CA GLY A 363 -15.01 37.80 -1.30
C GLY A 363 -13.90 37.01 -1.96
N TYR A 364 -12.76 37.62 -2.29
CA TYR A 364 -11.61 36.93 -2.87
C TYR A 364 -10.91 36.00 -1.85
N PHE A 365 -10.40 36.55 -0.75
CA PHE A 365 -9.59 35.78 0.19
C PHE A 365 -10.41 34.83 1.06
N GLY A 366 -11.59 35.24 1.52
CA GLY A 366 -12.50 34.39 2.29
C GLY A 366 -13.00 33.20 1.46
N ALA A 367 -13.22 33.39 0.16
CA ALA A 367 -13.50 32.30 -0.76
C ALA A 367 -12.32 31.36 -0.95
N GLY A 368 -11.10 31.92 -1.03
CA GLY A 368 -9.85 31.16 -1.09
C GLY A 368 -9.71 30.19 0.08
N ILE A 369 -10.06 30.60 1.31
CA ILE A 369 -10.10 29.69 2.47
C ILE A 369 -11.02 28.49 2.18
N GLN A 370 -12.24 28.74 1.70
CA GLN A 370 -13.22 27.67 1.44
C GLN A 370 -12.80 26.74 0.29
N GLY A 371 -12.09 27.24 -0.73
CA GLY A 371 -11.56 26.41 -1.83
C GLY A 371 -10.35 25.57 -1.39
N LEU A 372 -9.40 26.21 -0.71
CA LEU A 372 -8.15 25.57 -0.29
C LEU A 372 -8.34 24.58 0.86
N PHE A 373 -9.31 24.81 1.76
CA PHE A 373 -9.51 23.97 2.95
C PHE A 373 -9.75 22.49 2.62
N PRO A 374 -10.73 22.10 1.77
CA PRO A 374 -10.96 20.70 1.45
C PRO A 374 -9.76 20.06 0.73
N GLY A 375 -9.06 20.82 -0.11
CA GLY A 375 -7.83 20.37 -0.78
C GLY A 375 -6.69 20.13 0.22
N ALA A 376 -6.51 21.04 1.18
CA ALA A 376 -5.52 20.91 2.25
C ALA A 376 -5.84 19.71 3.17
N ALA A 377 -7.11 19.52 3.55
CA ALA A 377 -7.55 18.35 4.32
C ALA A 377 -7.26 17.04 3.58
N ALA A 378 -7.52 16.99 2.27
CA ALA A 378 -7.20 15.83 1.43
C ALA A 378 -5.69 15.58 1.25
N SER A 379 -4.87 16.63 1.31
CA SER A 379 -3.40 16.52 1.19
C SER A 379 -2.73 15.93 2.44
N LEU A 380 -3.40 15.96 3.60
CA LEU A 380 -2.88 15.42 4.86
C LEU A 380 -3.00 13.89 4.98
N THR A 381 -3.71 13.25 4.05
CA THR A 381 -3.89 11.80 4.06
C THR A 381 -2.97 11.16 3.04
N GLN A 382 -2.02 10.35 3.52
CA GLN A 382 -1.07 9.62 2.67
C GLN A 382 -1.74 8.38 2.03
N ASP A 383 -2.49 7.61 2.83
CA ASP A 383 -3.23 6.44 2.36
C ASP A 383 -4.59 6.83 1.77
N GLN A 384 -4.67 6.83 0.42
CA GLN A 384 -5.87 7.27 -0.30
C GLN A 384 -7.11 6.42 -0.01
N THR A 385 -6.96 5.19 0.49
CA THR A 385 -8.09 4.30 0.85
C THR A 385 -8.81 4.75 2.13
N LYS A 386 -8.23 5.71 2.87
CA LYS A 386 -8.77 6.30 4.10
C LYS A 386 -9.16 7.77 3.94
N ASN A 387 -9.11 8.29 2.71
CA ASN A 387 -9.40 9.69 2.42
C ASN A 387 -10.78 10.10 2.94
N GLY A 388 -11.80 9.28 2.73
CA GLY A 388 -13.16 9.57 3.20
C GLY A 388 -13.22 9.71 4.71
N THR A 389 -12.70 8.73 5.45
CA THR A 389 -12.70 8.72 6.92
C THR A 389 -11.97 9.95 7.49
N ARG A 390 -10.75 10.25 7.02
CA ARG A 390 -9.95 11.37 7.54
C ARG A 390 -10.55 12.74 7.19
N ILE A 391 -10.93 12.97 5.92
CA ILE A 391 -11.60 14.22 5.52
C ILE A 391 -12.91 14.40 6.32
N GLY A 392 -13.67 13.32 6.46
CA GLY A 392 -14.91 13.28 7.22
C GLY A 392 -14.74 13.68 8.68
N MET A 393 -13.70 13.17 9.35
CA MET A 393 -13.39 13.54 10.74
C MET A 393 -13.11 15.04 10.89
N ILE A 394 -12.33 15.64 9.98
CA ILE A 394 -12.05 17.09 10.01
C ILE A 394 -13.36 17.86 9.84
N PHE A 395 -14.17 17.50 8.86
CA PHE A 395 -15.47 18.15 8.64
C PHE A 395 -16.38 18.05 9.86
N THR A 396 -16.48 16.89 10.51
CA THR A 396 -17.27 16.75 11.75
C THR A 396 -16.77 17.68 12.87
N ILE A 397 -15.47 17.95 12.99
CA ILE A 397 -14.95 18.96 13.95
C ILE A 397 -15.38 20.37 13.52
N MET A 398 -15.35 20.67 12.22
CA MET A 398 -15.74 21.99 11.70
C MET A 398 -17.23 22.29 11.85
N SER A 399 -18.10 21.27 12.01
CA SER A 399 -19.54 21.51 12.20
C SER A 399 -19.83 22.32 13.47
N VAL A 400 -19.04 22.14 14.52
CA VAL A 400 -19.17 22.90 15.77
C VAL A 400 -18.80 24.37 15.55
N ALA A 401 -17.75 24.64 14.77
CA ALA A 401 -17.39 26.01 14.38
C ALA A 401 -18.49 26.65 13.53
N ALA A 402 -19.00 25.92 12.52
CA ALA A 402 -20.09 26.41 11.66
C ALA A 402 -21.39 26.68 12.45
N LEU A 403 -21.71 25.87 13.47
CA LEU A 403 -22.91 26.04 14.30
C LEU A 403 -22.81 27.23 15.26
N THR A 404 -21.65 27.43 15.88
CA THR A 404 -21.50 28.34 17.03
C THR A 404 -20.94 29.72 16.66
N GLY A 405 -20.30 29.87 15.49
CA GLY A 405 -19.64 31.13 15.10
C GLY A 405 -20.62 32.31 15.00
N SER A 406 -21.67 32.19 14.20
CA SER A 406 -22.62 33.29 13.95
C SER A 406 -23.46 33.66 15.17
N PRO A 407 -23.96 32.71 15.98
CA PRO A 407 -24.64 33.05 17.24
C PRO A 407 -23.72 33.74 18.26
N LEU A 408 -22.46 33.30 18.38
CA LEU A 408 -21.50 33.93 19.29
C LEU A 408 -21.20 35.37 18.88
N ALA A 409 -20.98 35.60 17.59
CA ALA A 409 -20.79 36.95 17.05
C ALA A 409 -22.03 37.84 17.29
N GLY A 410 -23.22 37.31 17.07
CA GLY A 410 -24.48 38.02 17.37
C GLY A 410 -24.60 38.39 18.84
N LYS A 411 -24.21 37.49 19.76
CA LYS A 411 -24.22 37.77 21.19
C LYS A 411 -23.19 38.83 21.59
N LEU A 412 -22.00 38.83 20.99
CA LEU A 412 -20.99 39.88 21.18
C LEU A 412 -21.53 41.25 20.77
N MET A 413 -22.26 41.32 19.66
CA MET A 413 -22.90 42.56 19.21
C MET A 413 -24.01 43.01 20.16
N GLU A 414 -24.83 42.08 20.65
CA GLU A 414 -25.90 42.38 21.62
C GLU A 414 -25.34 42.99 22.91
N VAL A 415 -24.30 42.38 23.50
CA VAL A 415 -23.68 42.82 24.77
C VAL A 415 -22.96 44.16 24.62
N THR A 416 -22.54 44.52 23.40
CA THR A 416 -21.89 45.81 23.11
C THR A 416 -22.85 46.88 22.61
N GLY A 417 -24.16 46.66 22.74
CA GLY A 417 -25.19 47.63 22.38
C GLY A 417 -25.38 47.80 20.87
N GLY A 418 -25.28 46.71 20.12
CA GLY A 418 -25.47 46.69 18.66
C GLY A 418 -24.22 47.05 17.85
N LYS A 419 -23.08 47.28 18.51
CA LYS A 419 -21.81 47.62 17.84
C LYS A 419 -21.14 46.37 17.27
N TYR A 420 -20.69 46.46 16.02
CA TYR A 420 -20.03 45.34 15.33
C TYR A 420 -18.56 45.15 15.72
N LEU A 421 -17.94 46.16 16.34
CA LEU A 421 -16.50 46.20 16.64
C LEU A 421 -16.01 44.97 17.41
N ALA A 422 -16.72 44.54 18.45
CA ALA A 422 -16.30 43.38 19.24
C ALA A 422 -16.31 42.08 18.42
N ALA A 423 -17.30 41.91 17.54
CA ALA A 423 -17.38 40.75 16.66
C ALA A 423 -16.32 40.80 15.54
N GLN A 424 -16.01 41.98 15.01
CA GLN A 424 -14.93 42.18 14.03
C GLN A 424 -13.56 41.86 14.64
N MET A 425 -13.27 42.38 15.84
CA MET A 425 -12.01 42.11 16.54
C MET A 425 -11.87 40.62 16.90
N TRP A 426 -12.95 40.00 17.38
CA TRP A 426 -12.97 38.56 17.64
C TRP A 426 -12.73 37.73 16.37
N GLY A 427 -13.40 38.09 15.26
CA GLY A 427 -13.25 37.39 13.99
C GLY A 427 -11.83 37.47 13.44
N GLY A 428 -11.24 38.67 13.41
CA GLY A 428 -9.85 38.89 13.01
C GLY A 428 -8.86 38.12 13.90
N ALA A 429 -9.04 38.16 15.23
CA ALA A 429 -8.17 37.46 16.17
C ALA A 429 -8.23 35.92 16.00
N CYS A 430 -9.42 35.36 15.78
CA CYS A 430 -9.59 33.93 15.50
C CYS A 430 -8.89 33.51 14.20
N LEU A 431 -8.99 34.32 13.14
CA LEU A 431 -8.29 34.07 11.88
C LEU A 431 -6.76 34.12 12.05
N MET A 432 -6.24 35.09 12.81
CA MET A 432 -4.80 35.18 13.10
C MET A 432 -4.30 34.00 13.97
N LEU A 433 -5.08 33.57 14.96
CA LEU A 433 -4.78 32.38 15.75
C LEU A 433 -4.80 31.12 14.87
N GLY A 434 -5.80 30.99 13.99
CA GLY A 434 -5.89 29.92 13.00
C GLY A 434 -4.67 29.87 12.09
N ALA A 435 -4.24 31.01 11.56
CA ALA A 435 -3.01 31.12 10.76
C ALA A 435 -1.76 30.70 11.55
N GLY A 436 -1.62 31.13 12.81
CA GLY A 436 -0.50 30.72 13.67
C GLY A 436 -0.42 29.21 13.89
N LEU A 437 -1.58 28.57 14.12
CA LEU A 437 -1.67 27.11 14.24
C LEU A 437 -1.37 26.38 12.93
N LEU A 438 -1.78 26.92 11.79
CA LEU A 438 -1.45 26.38 10.46
C LEU A 438 0.05 26.52 10.13
N ILE A 439 0.69 27.62 10.55
CA ILE A 439 2.15 27.79 10.47
C ILE A 439 2.85 26.71 11.30
N ALA A 440 2.39 26.46 12.53
CA ALA A 440 2.92 25.40 13.37
C ALA A 440 2.71 24.00 12.76
N ALA A 441 1.56 23.75 12.12
CA ALA A 441 1.31 22.51 11.41
C ALA A 441 2.29 22.32 10.23
N LYS A 442 2.55 23.38 9.45
CA LYS A 442 3.47 23.37 8.31
C LYS A 442 4.93 23.23 8.73
N SER A 443 5.36 23.89 9.80
CA SER A 443 6.75 23.81 10.27
C SER A 443 7.10 22.40 10.74
N LEU A 444 6.19 21.71 11.44
CA LEU A 444 6.39 20.31 11.84
C LEU A 444 6.43 19.34 10.64
N CYS A 445 5.73 19.64 9.55
CA CYS A 445 5.82 18.90 8.31
C CYS A 445 7.20 19.12 7.62
N LYS A 446 7.75 20.34 7.67
CA LYS A 446 9.13 20.59 7.23
C LYS A 446 10.15 19.90 8.13
N THR A 447 9.94 19.81 9.44
CA THR A 447 10.86 19.07 10.34
C THR A 447 10.77 17.56 10.13
N SER A 448 9.63 17.02 9.70
CA SER A 448 9.55 15.61 9.27
C SER A 448 10.17 15.39 7.90
N VAL A 449 10.13 16.38 6.99
CA VAL A 449 10.84 16.34 5.69
C VAL A 449 12.34 16.60 5.85
N GLN A 450 12.79 17.40 6.81
CA GLN A 450 14.20 17.60 7.16
C GLN A 450 14.73 16.44 8.01
N GLY A 451 13.89 15.87 8.88
CA GLY A 451 14.13 14.60 9.54
C GLY A 451 14.22 13.49 8.50
N LEU A 452 13.31 13.47 7.52
CA LEU A 452 13.39 12.61 6.34
C LEU A 452 14.56 12.99 5.45
N GLN A 453 15.02 14.24 5.30
CA GLN A 453 16.23 14.59 4.53
C GLN A 453 17.48 14.15 5.29
N HIS A 454 17.44 14.14 6.63
CA HIS A 454 18.44 13.47 7.46
C HIS A 454 18.31 11.94 7.39
N THR A 455 17.12 11.42 7.05
CA THR A 455 16.83 9.99 6.79
C THR A 455 17.06 9.61 5.30
N TYR A 456 17.10 10.56 4.37
CA TYR A 456 17.44 10.42 2.96
C TYR A 456 18.96 10.59 2.80
N ASN A 457 19.57 11.41 3.67
CA ASN A 457 21.01 11.38 3.95
C ASN A 457 21.41 10.14 4.78
N ALA A 458 20.45 9.44 5.41
CA ALA A 458 20.67 8.05 5.81
C ALA A 458 20.53 7.17 4.55
N SER A 459 21.55 7.29 3.70
CA SER A 459 21.88 6.45 2.57
C SER A 459 20.91 5.27 2.33
N LEU A 460 20.14 5.36 1.23
CA LEU A 460 19.34 4.27 0.64
C LEU A 460 20.10 2.93 0.52
N LEU A 461 21.43 2.99 0.53
CA LEU A 461 22.35 1.87 0.70
C LEU A 461 23.04 1.98 2.06
N ALA A 462 23.09 0.92 2.88
CA ALA A 462 23.89 0.96 4.10
C ALA A 462 25.36 1.36 3.79
N PRO A 463 26.02 2.21 4.59
CA PRO A 463 27.39 2.67 4.31
C PRO A 463 28.39 1.54 4.10
N ALA A 464 28.20 0.42 4.81
CA ALA A 464 29.00 -0.79 4.69
C ALA A 464 28.86 -1.46 3.29
N LEU A 465 27.65 -1.49 2.73
CA LEU A 465 27.40 -1.99 1.36
C LEU A 465 28.07 -1.11 0.31
N LEU A 466 28.01 0.20 0.50
CA LEU A 466 28.63 1.15 -0.42
C LEU A 466 30.16 0.99 -0.42
N GLN A 467 30.76 0.81 0.75
CA GLN A 467 32.19 0.55 0.88
C GLN A 467 32.60 -0.77 0.22
N ARG A 468 31.80 -1.83 0.39
CA ARG A 468 32.00 -3.12 -0.29
C ARG A 468 31.89 -2.97 -1.81
N ALA A 469 30.87 -2.28 -2.31
CA ALA A 469 30.71 -2.02 -3.74
C ALA A 469 31.92 -1.30 -4.33
N LYS A 470 32.42 -0.26 -3.65
CA LYS A 470 33.62 0.48 -4.06
C LYS A 470 34.88 -0.38 -4.07
N THR A 471 35.01 -1.30 -3.12
CA THR A 471 36.14 -2.25 -3.06
C THR A 471 36.08 -3.26 -4.20
N MET A 472 34.89 -3.75 -4.54
CA MET A 472 34.67 -4.67 -5.66
C MET A 472 34.88 -3.97 -7.01
N ALA A 473 34.50 -2.70 -7.13
CA ALA A 473 34.74 -1.89 -8.32
C ALA A 473 36.24 -1.58 -8.52
N SER A 474 36.99 -1.29 -7.44
CA SER A 474 38.45 -1.10 -7.56
C SER A 474 39.19 -2.39 -7.89
N GLU A 475 38.73 -3.54 -7.37
CA GLU A 475 39.22 -4.87 -7.77
C GLU A 475 38.95 -5.10 -9.28
N TYR A 476 37.75 -4.76 -9.77
CA TYR A 476 37.41 -4.83 -11.19
C TYR A 476 38.35 -3.99 -12.06
N ASP A 477 38.56 -2.72 -11.73
CA ASP A 477 39.43 -1.83 -12.51
C ASP A 477 40.89 -2.32 -12.54
N GLY A 478 41.39 -2.83 -11.40
CA GLY A 478 42.73 -3.41 -11.30
C GLY A 478 42.89 -4.69 -12.13
N LEU A 479 41.90 -5.59 -12.07
CA LEU A 479 41.92 -6.84 -12.84
C LEU A 479 41.74 -6.59 -14.33
N GLN A 480 40.86 -5.66 -14.73
CA GLN A 480 40.65 -5.26 -16.12
C GLN A 480 41.94 -4.71 -16.73
N THR A 481 42.68 -3.88 -15.98
CA THR A 481 43.98 -3.35 -16.40
C THR A 481 45.01 -4.48 -16.55
N SER A 482 45.10 -5.40 -15.58
CA SER A 482 45.99 -6.56 -15.66
C SER A 482 45.64 -7.52 -16.82
N LEU A 483 44.37 -7.59 -17.23
CA LEU A 483 43.92 -8.45 -18.33
C LEU A 483 44.30 -7.88 -19.70
N ASN A 484 44.34 -6.55 -19.81
CA ASN A 484 44.81 -5.86 -21.01
C ASN A 484 46.32 -6.10 -21.24
N ASP A 485 47.09 -6.31 -20.17
CA ASP A 485 48.53 -6.60 -20.24
C ASP A 485 48.84 -8.10 -20.44
N SER A 486 48.05 -9.00 -19.82
CA SER A 486 48.25 -10.45 -19.91
C SER A 486 46.94 -11.22 -19.72
N PHE A 487 46.58 -12.08 -20.69
CA PHE A 487 45.34 -12.85 -20.63
C PHE A 487 45.46 -14.03 -19.65
N ASP A 488 44.56 -14.08 -18.67
CA ASP A 488 44.43 -15.15 -17.67
C ASP A 488 42.95 -15.52 -17.54
N THR A 489 42.63 -16.80 -17.76
CA THR A 489 41.26 -17.33 -17.70
C THR A 489 40.59 -17.16 -16.33
N ALA A 490 41.34 -17.24 -15.23
CA ALA A 490 40.80 -17.08 -13.88
C ALA A 490 40.45 -15.61 -13.59
N LYS A 491 41.35 -14.68 -13.99
CA LYS A 491 41.10 -13.24 -13.87
C LYS A 491 39.97 -12.78 -14.77
N ALA A 492 39.87 -13.29 -16.00
CA ALA A 492 38.79 -12.98 -16.93
C ALA A 492 37.42 -13.38 -16.36
N LYS A 493 37.34 -14.56 -15.71
CA LYS A 493 36.12 -15.00 -15.01
C LYS A 493 35.75 -14.08 -13.86
N ARG A 494 36.73 -13.69 -13.03
CA ARG A 494 36.52 -12.77 -11.91
C ARG A 494 36.07 -11.37 -12.35
N VAL A 495 36.65 -10.85 -13.44
CA VAL A 495 36.22 -9.59 -14.08
C VAL A 495 34.76 -9.66 -14.53
N GLY A 496 34.34 -10.78 -15.15
CA GLY A 496 32.95 -11.01 -15.53
C GLY A 496 31.98 -10.98 -14.35
N GLU A 497 32.36 -11.57 -13.22
CA GLU A 497 31.57 -11.56 -11.98
C GLU A 497 31.42 -10.15 -11.40
N LEU A 498 32.51 -9.35 -11.40
CA LEU A 498 32.53 -8.01 -10.81
C LEU A 498 31.92 -6.93 -11.72
N SER A 499 31.86 -7.17 -13.03
CA SER A 499 31.37 -6.21 -14.04
C SER A 499 29.95 -5.70 -13.73
N ARG A 500 29.06 -6.57 -13.24
CA ARG A 500 27.69 -6.20 -12.85
C ARG A 500 27.66 -5.20 -11.70
N VAL A 501 28.50 -5.43 -10.68
CA VAL A 501 28.60 -4.57 -9.49
C VAL A 501 29.24 -3.23 -9.85
N ALA A 502 30.33 -3.26 -10.63
CA ALA A 502 31.02 -2.05 -11.08
C ALA A 502 30.11 -1.14 -11.93
N SER A 503 29.34 -1.72 -12.85
CA SER A 503 28.39 -0.99 -13.70
C SER A 503 27.23 -0.39 -12.88
N ALA A 504 26.67 -1.17 -11.94
CA ALA A 504 25.60 -0.71 -11.06
C ALA A 504 26.06 0.42 -10.13
N LEU A 505 27.29 0.32 -9.58
CA LEU A 505 27.87 1.37 -8.75
C LEU A 505 28.08 2.65 -9.54
N LYS A 506 28.64 2.56 -10.76
CA LYS A 506 28.89 3.73 -11.62
C LYS A 506 27.61 4.48 -11.98
N ALA A 507 26.53 3.76 -12.30
CA ALA A 507 25.22 4.35 -12.56
C ALA A 507 24.65 5.05 -11.31
N TRP A 508 24.79 4.42 -10.14
CA TRP A 508 24.36 5.00 -8.87
C TRP A 508 25.16 6.26 -8.50
N GLU A 509 26.48 6.25 -8.66
CA GLU A 509 27.35 7.40 -8.36
C GLU A 509 27.08 8.59 -9.31
N ALA A 510 26.84 8.34 -10.59
CA ALA A 510 26.47 9.38 -11.55
C ALA A 510 25.14 10.06 -11.18
N THR A 511 24.13 9.25 -10.81
CA THR A 511 22.82 9.74 -10.37
C THR A 511 22.93 10.49 -9.03
N GLN A 512 23.75 9.98 -8.09
CA GLN A 512 24.00 10.65 -6.82
C GLN A 512 24.67 12.02 -7.01
N SER A 513 25.63 12.14 -7.94
CA SER A 513 26.25 13.44 -8.28
C SER A 513 25.20 14.40 -8.82
N SER A 514 24.35 13.94 -9.73
CA SER A 514 23.27 14.74 -10.32
C SER A 514 22.30 15.25 -9.25
N VAL A 515 21.86 14.39 -8.33
CA VAL A 515 21.00 14.77 -7.19
C VAL A 515 21.69 15.80 -6.29
N LYS A 516 23.00 15.64 -6.02
CA LYS A 516 23.75 16.58 -5.19
C LYS A 516 23.90 17.95 -5.85
N GLU A 517 24.18 17.99 -7.15
CA GLU A 517 24.26 19.22 -7.94
C GLU A 517 22.90 19.93 -7.97
N LEU A 518 21.82 19.22 -8.29
CA LEU A 518 20.46 19.76 -8.29
C LEU A 518 20.03 20.29 -6.90
N THR A 519 20.42 19.57 -5.83
CA THR A 519 20.16 20.04 -4.46
C THR A 519 20.93 21.31 -4.15
N SER A 520 22.21 21.39 -4.55
CA SER A 520 23.02 22.61 -4.36
C SER A 520 22.48 23.81 -5.14
N MET A 521 21.90 23.60 -6.32
CA MET A 521 21.21 24.64 -7.11
C MET A 521 19.90 25.11 -6.46
N LEU A 522 19.30 24.31 -5.57
CA LEU A 522 18.07 24.68 -4.85
C LEU A 522 18.34 25.39 -3.53
N ASP A 523 19.53 25.18 -2.96
CA ASP A 523 19.97 25.80 -1.71
C ASP A 523 20.56 27.21 -1.93
N ASP A 524 20.85 27.61 -3.18
CA ASP A 524 21.32 28.95 -3.52
C ASP A 524 20.15 29.97 -3.50
N PRO A 525 20.18 30.98 -2.61
CA PRO A 525 19.12 31.97 -2.47
C PRO A 525 19.08 33.02 -3.60
N GLU A 526 20.09 33.10 -4.47
CA GLU A 526 20.13 34.02 -5.62
C GLU A 526 19.62 33.38 -6.92
N GLN A 527 19.26 32.09 -6.90
CA GLN A 527 18.83 31.35 -8.08
C GLN A 527 17.48 31.85 -8.63
N ASP A 528 17.37 31.93 -9.96
CA ASP A 528 16.13 32.32 -10.66
C ASP A 528 14.97 31.36 -10.29
N PRO A 529 13.78 31.88 -9.89
CA PRO A 529 12.60 31.07 -9.54
C PRO A 529 12.18 30.04 -10.59
N ASP A 530 12.36 30.35 -11.89
CA ASP A 530 12.00 29.44 -12.97
C ASP A 530 13.01 28.30 -13.08
N LEU A 531 14.31 28.60 -12.92
CA LEU A 531 15.38 27.60 -12.90
C LEU A 531 15.27 26.68 -11.67
N ALA A 532 14.92 27.25 -10.52
CA ALA A 532 14.66 26.50 -9.29
C ALA A 532 13.41 25.61 -9.39
N SER A 533 12.45 25.94 -10.27
CA SER A 533 11.29 25.06 -10.53
C SER A 533 11.68 23.83 -11.34
N ILE A 534 12.48 24.00 -12.39
CA ILE A 534 12.99 22.92 -13.24
C ILE A 534 13.89 21.99 -12.41
N ALA A 535 14.78 22.56 -11.60
CA ALA A 535 15.65 21.79 -10.71
C ALA A 535 14.87 20.93 -9.69
N ARG A 536 13.69 21.37 -9.22
CA ARG A 536 12.84 20.54 -8.34
C ARG A 536 12.22 19.36 -9.08
N ASP A 537 11.71 19.57 -10.28
CA ASP A 537 11.07 18.52 -11.08
C ASP A 537 12.11 17.46 -11.53
N GLU A 538 13.31 17.90 -11.90
CA GLU A 538 14.45 17.01 -12.18
C GLU A 538 14.92 16.28 -10.93
N LEU A 539 14.99 16.97 -9.77
CA LEU A 539 15.37 16.34 -8.50
C LEU A 539 14.39 15.22 -8.12
N GLU A 540 13.08 15.41 -8.29
CA GLU A 540 12.08 14.36 -8.01
C GLU A 540 12.32 13.13 -8.91
N THR A 541 12.59 13.36 -10.20
CA THR A 541 12.85 12.31 -11.19
C THR A 541 14.15 11.55 -10.89
N GLU A 542 15.24 12.27 -10.63
CA GLU A 542 16.55 11.70 -10.33
C GLU A 542 16.57 11.00 -8.95
N THR A 543 15.78 11.48 -7.98
CA THR A 543 15.61 10.81 -6.68
C THR A 543 14.90 9.46 -6.86
N GLY A 544 13.85 9.39 -7.68
CA GLY A 544 13.20 8.12 -8.02
C GLY A 544 14.13 7.13 -8.74
N LYS A 545 14.96 7.63 -9.67
CA LYS A 545 16.02 6.82 -10.30
C LYS A 545 17.03 6.33 -9.29
N LEU A 546 17.49 7.19 -8.36
CA LEU A 546 18.46 6.83 -7.33
C LEU A 546 17.95 5.70 -6.43
N GLU A 547 16.65 5.70 -6.08
CA GLU A 547 16.03 4.61 -5.31
C GLU A 547 16.01 3.28 -6.07
N SER A 548 15.71 3.31 -7.37
CA SER A 548 15.73 2.12 -8.21
C SER A 548 17.16 1.57 -8.37
N LEU A 549 18.15 2.45 -8.58
CA LEU A 549 19.56 2.09 -8.71
C LEU A 549 20.14 1.59 -7.40
N ALA A 550 19.72 2.13 -6.26
CA ALA A 550 20.12 1.64 -4.94
C ALA A 550 19.64 0.20 -4.70
N ARG A 551 18.40 -0.12 -5.11
CA ARG A 551 17.88 -1.50 -5.07
C ARG A 551 18.65 -2.44 -6.00
N ASN A 552 18.90 -2.01 -7.24
CA ASN A 552 19.68 -2.79 -8.21
C ASN A 552 21.12 -3.04 -7.76
N LEU A 553 21.78 -2.03 -7.20
CA LEU A 553 23.11 -2.15 -6.63
C LEU A 553 23.12 -3.11 -5.44
N SER A 554 22.18 -2.99 -4.52
CA SER A 554 22.05 -3.90 -3.37
C SER A 554 21.83 -5.35 -3.82
N ALA A 555 20.96 -5.59 -4.79
CA ALA A 555 20.72 -6.92 -5.36
C ALA A 555 21.94 -7.48 -6.13
N SER A 556 22.81 -6.62 -6.67
CA SER A 556 24.05 -7.06 -7.32
C SER A 556 25.15 -7.46 -6.34
N LEU A 557 25.09 -6.93 -5.11
CA LEU A 557 26.07 -7.22 -4.04
C LEU A 557 25.78 -8.54 -3.33
N THR A 558 24.56 -9.05 -3.44
CA THR A 558 24.16 -10.32 -2.85
C THR A 558 24.92 -11.48 -3.50
N PRO A 559 25.65 -12.30 -2.72
CA PRO A 559 26.34 -13.45 -3.27
C PRO A 559 25.33 -14.43 -3.85
N ARG A 560 25.63 -14.96 -5.03
CA ARG A 560 24.82 -16.01 -5.64
C ARG A 560 24.89 -17.27 -4.78
N HIS A 561 23.77 -17.95 -4.60
CA HIS A 561 23.73 -19.16 -3.79
C HIS A 561 24.64 -20.25 -4.41
N PRO A 562 25.41 -21.03 -3.63
CA PRO A 562 26.33 -22.05 -4.17
C PRO A 562 25.67 -23.06 -5.11
N PHE A 563 24.40 -23.38 -4.84
CA PHE A 563 23.60 -24.31 -5.64
C PHE A 563 22.64 -23.63 -6.62
N ALA A 564 22.75 -22.32 -6.87
CA ALA A 564 21.77 -21.58 -7.67
C ALA A 564 21.59 -22.17 -9.08
N ASP A 565 22.67 -22.63 -9.71
CA ASP A 565 22.66 -23.18 -11.07
C ASP A 565 22.28 -24.67 -11.13
N PHE A 566 22.07 -25.33 -9.99
CA PHE A 566 21.79 -26.76 -9.95
C PHE A 566 20.31 -27.07 -10.23
N PRO A 567 20.02 -28.27 -10.74
CA PRO A 567 18.68 -28.84 -10.69
C PRO A 567 18.23 -28.99 -9.22
N CYS A 568 16.93 -29.23 -8.99
CA CYS A 568 16.41 -29.35 -7.63
C CYS A 568 15.41 -30.49 -7.45
N MET A 569 15.23 -30.89 -6.20
CA MET A 569 14.30 -31.91 -5.77
C MET A 569 13.40 -31.33 -4.69
N ILE A 570 12.08 -31.44 -4.88
CA ILE A 570 11.07 -30.99 -3.94
C ILE A 570 10.48 -32.20 -3.23
N GLU A 571 10.68 -32.28 -1.92
CA GLU A 571 10.11 -33.34 -1.07
C GLU A 571 8.88 -32.81 -0.33
N PHE A 572 7.79 -33.56 -0.42
CA PHE A 572 6.50 -33.24 0.20
C PHE A 572 6.21 -34.23 1.31
N ARG A 573 6.06 -33.75 2.55
CA ARG A 573 5.66 -34.59 3.68
C ARG A 573 4.49 -33.99 4.46
N PRO A 574 3.50 -34.81 4.87
CA PRO A 574 2.38 -34.34 5.66
C PRO A 574 2.84 -33.86 7.04
N GLY A 575 2.35 -32.70 7.45
CA GLY A 575 2.55 -32.12 8.78
C GLY A 575 1.35 -32.36 9.71
N PRO A 576 1.18 -31.53 10.76
CA PRO A 576 0.04 -31.63 11.67
C PRO A 576 -1.30 -31.49 10.93
N GLY A 577 -2.18 -32.49 11.04
CA GLY A 577 -3.46 -32.50 10.31
C GLY A 577 -4.09 -33.87 10.09
N GLY A 578 -3.37 -34.97 10.38
CA GLY A 578 -3.89 -36.33 10.18
C GLY A 578 -4.08 -36.64 8.68
N LEU A 579 -5.16 -37.34 8.33
CA LEU A 579 -5.49 -37.67 6.93
C LEU A 579 -5.64 -36.43 6.05
N GLU A 580 -6.17 -35.33 6.57
CA GLU A 580 -6.32 -34.08 5.79
C GLU A 580 -4.98 -33.49 5.37
N GLY A 581 -3.96 -33.58 6.23
CA GLY A 581 -2.60 -33.16 5.86
C GLY A 581 -2.06 -33.95 4.68
N ARG A 582 -2.42 -35.25 4.59
CA ARG A 582 -1.99 -36.16 3.52
C ARG A 582 -2.66 -35.86 2.19
N TYR A 583 -3.97 -35.56 2.20
CA TYR A 583 -4.66 -35.11 1.01
C TYR A 583 -4.11 -33.78 0.51
N PHE A 584 -3.84 -32.85 1.42
CA PHE A 584 -3.26 -31.57 1.04
C PHE A 584 -1.82 -31.69 0.49
N THR A 585 -1.05 -32.69 0.95
CA THR A 585 0.25 -33.04 0.35
C THR A 585 0.10 -33.39 -1.13
N ASP A 586 -0.93 -34.16 -1.50
CA ASP A 586 -1.22 -34.49 -2.91
C ASP A 586 -1.62 -33.26 -3.72
N THR A 587 -2.43 -32.37 -3.15
CA THR A 587 -2.79 -31.09 -3.78
C THR A 587 -1.55 -30.26 -4.11
N LEU A 588 -0.62 -30.10 -3.15
CA LEU A 588 0.61 -29.34 -3.38
C LEU A 588 1.54 -30.02 -4.39
N PHE A 589 1.67 -31.35 -4.33
CA PHE A 589 2.45 -32.09 -5.32
C PHE A 589 1.91 -31.87 -6.74
N LYS A 590 0.59 -31.98 -6.93
CA LYS A 590 -0.09 -31.71 -8.21
C LYS A 590 0.10 -30.26 -8.65
N MET A 591 0.03 -29.30 -7.72
CA MET A 591 0.25 -27.87 -7.98
C MET A 591 1.64 -27.60 -8.57
N TYR A 592 2.72 -28.09 -7.93
CA TYR A 592 4.08 -27.88 -8.44
C TYR A 592 4.36 -28.67 -9.71
N LYS A 593 3.77 -29.87 -9.85
CA LYS A 593 3.82 -30.63 -11.11
C LYS A 593 3.15 -29.87 -12.26
N GLY A 594 1.97 -29.28 -12.01
CA GLY A 594 1.25 -28.43 -12.96
C GLY A 594 2.04 -27.19 -13.35
N LEU A 595 2.66 -26.53 -12.37
CA LEU A 595 3.59 -25.42 -12.60
C LEU A 595 4.76 -25.83 -13.51
N CYS A 596 5.38 -27.00 -13.25
CA CYS A 596 6.46 -27.51 -14.09
C CYS A 596 6.01 -27.76 -15.52
N MET A 597 4.83 -28.35 -15.71
CA MET A 597 4.24 -28.57 -17.04
C MET A 597 3.97 -27.25 -17.77
N ARG A 598 3.38 -26.26 -17.10
CA ARG A 598 3.06 -24.94 -17.69
C ARG A 598 4.31 -24.17 -18.09
N LYS A 599 5.34 -24.16 -17.23
CA LYS A 599 6.60 -23.44 -17.47
C LYS A 599 7.58 -24.22 -18.37
N GLY A 600 7.25 -25.45 -18.75
CA GLY A 600 8.10 -26.29 -19.61
C GLY A 600 9.32 -26.89 -18.90
N TYR A 601 9.32 -26.97 -17.56
CA TYR A 601 10.40 -27.59 -16.81
C TYR A 601 10.42 -29.11 -17.00
N ARG A 602 11.59 -29.67 -17.31
CA ARG A 602 11.80 -31.13 -17.32
C ARG A 602 11.76 -31.64 -15.89
N HIS A 603 10.83 -32.55 -15.60
CA HIS A 603 10.61 -33.07 -14.25
C HIS A 603 10.34 -34.57 -14.24
N SER A 604 10.77 -35.24 -13.17
CA SER A 604 10.63 -36.67 -12.90
C SER A 604 10.02 -36.89 -11.52
N VAL A 605 9.08 -37.83 -11.40
CA VAL A 605 8.53 -38.23 -10.09
C VAL A 605 9.39 -39.37 -9.55
N ILE A 606 10.19 -39.07 -8.52
CA ILE A 606 11.11 -40.05 -7.92
C ILE A 606 10.37 -40.96 -6.94
N LYS A 607 9.46 -40.38 -6.16
CA LYS A 607 8.69 -41.11 -5.14
C LYS A 607 7.28 -40.56 -5.06
N TYR A 608 6.29 -41.45 -4.93
CA TYR A 608 4.88 -41.11 -4.73
C TYR A 608 4.23 -42.23 -3.93
N GLU A 609 4.26 -42.11 -2.60
CA GLU A 609 3.89 -43.17 -1.65
C GLU A 609 2.60 -42.83 -0.90
N PHE A 610 1.64 -43.75 -0.90
CA PHE A 610 0.37 -43.62 -0.18
C PHE A 610 0.49 -44.08 1.27
N ALA A 611 -0.41 -43.60 2.13
CA ALA A 611 -0.50 -44.04 3.51
C ALA A 611 -1.31 -45.34 3.66
N ASP A 612 -0.72 -46.37 4.29
CA ASP A 612 -1.36 -47.67 4.54
C ASP A 612 -2.67 -47.59 5.35
N THR A 613 -2.84 -46.51 6.11
CA THR A 613 -3.94 -46.32 7.09
C THR A 613 -5.26 -45.83 6.47
N ALA A 614 -5.32 -45.57 5.16
CA ALA A 614 -6.49 -44.95 4.52
C ALA A 614 -7.37 -45.92 3.69
N GLY A 615 -6.92 -47.14 3.38
CA GLY A 615 -7.57 -47.99 2.38
C GLY A 615 -7.63 -47.34 0.98
N ASP A 616 -8.41 -47.89 0.04
CA ASP A 616 -8.64 -47.33 -1.32
C ASP A 616 -9.48 -46.02 -1.33
N SER A 617 -9.50 -45.28 -0.22
CA SER A 617 -10.38 -44.13 -0.02
C SER A 617 -9.73 -42.85 -0.57
N SER A 618 -10.09 -42.43 -1.78
CA SER A 618 -9.80 -41.08 -2.28
C SER A 618 -10.68 -40.04 -1.58
N SER A 619 -10.20 -38.80 -1.43
CA SER A 619 -11.05 -37.70 -0.95
C SER A 619 -12.24 -37.47 -1.90
N SER A 620 -13.30 -36.79 -1.42
CA SER A 620 -14.43 -36.37 -2.27
C SER A 620 -14.02 -35.45 -3.43
N ALA A 621 -12.80 -34.88 -3.38
CA ALA A 621 -12.20 -34.04 -4.41
C ALA A 621 -11.15 -34.80 -5.26
N GLY A 622 -11.04 -36.13 -5.14
CA GLY A 622 -10.10 -36.95 -5.92
C GLY A 622 -8.63 -36.85 -5.47
N GLU A 623 -8.39 -36.47 -4.21
CA GLU A 623 -7.05 -36.40 -3.63
C GLU A 623 -6.66 -37.73 -2.99
N ASN A 624 -5.40 -38.10 -3.13
CA ASN A 624 -4.86 -39.33 -2.54
C ASN A 624 -4.15 -39.05 -1.20
N PRO A 625 -4.23 -39.95 -0.22
CA PRO A 625 -3.63 -39.73 1.09
C PRO A 625 -2.12 -40.05 1.06
N LEU A 626 -1.29 -39.08 0.67
CA LEU A 626 0.17 -39.28 0.55
C LEU A 626 0.88 -39.36 1.91
N GLN A 627 1.83 -40.29 2.00
CA GLN A 627 2.82 -40.39 3.08
C GLN A 627 4.09 -39.61 2.74
N GLU A 628 4.52 -39.67 1.48
CA GLU A 628 5.69 -38.95 0.97
C GLU A 628 5.59 -38.82 -0.55
N ALA A 629 6.00 -37.68 -1.09
CA ALA A 629 6.21 -37.53 -2.53
C ALA A 629 7.48 -36.72 -2.80
N VAL A 630 8.15 -37.03 -3.91
CA VAL A 630 9.41 -36.41 -4.30
C VAL A 630 9.36 -36.12 -5.81
N LEU A 631 9.47 -34.83 -6.15
CA LEU A 631 9.49 -34.31 -7.51
C LEU A 631 10.88 -33.76 -7.81
N GLU A 632 11.56 -34.32 -8.80
CA GLU A 632 12.83 -33.79 -9.30
C GLU A 632 12.59 -32.89 -10.52
N ILE A 633 13.27 -31.77 -10.57
CA ILE A 633 13.28 -30.79 -11.65
C ILE A 633 14.71 -30.73 -12.19
N GLN A 634 14.89 -31.17 -13.43
CA GLN A 634 16.19 -31.49 -14.04
C GLN A 634 16.87 -30.30 -14.71
N ASP A 635 16.19 -29.16 -14.81
CA ASP A 635 16.73 -28.00 -15.52
C ASP A 635 17.76 -27.23 -14.67
N PRO A 636 18.90 -26.82 -15.27
CA PRO A 636 19.86 -25.97 -14.59
C PRO A 636 19.20 -24.66 -14.14
N GLY A 637 19.50 -24.23 -12.91
CA GLY A 637 18.91 -23.03 -12.34
C GLY A 637 17.60 -23.24 -11.57
N ALA A 638 17.02 -24.44 -11.60
CA ALA A 638 15.75 -24.72 -10.94
C ALA A 638 15.82 -24.51 -9.42
N TYR A 639 16.96 -24.83 -8.79
CA TYR A 639 17.10 -24.63 -7.35
C TYR A 639 16.89 -23.18 -6.92
N ASP A 640 17.43 -22.20 -7.65
CA ASP A 640 17.28 -20.78 -7.28
C ASP A 640 15.82 -20.29 -7.38
N VAL A 641 15.04 -20.87 -8.30
CA VAL A 641 13.62 -20.55 -8.47
C VAL A 641 12.78 -21.16 -7.34
N PHE A 642 13.00 -22.43 -7.01
CA PHE A 642 12.15 -23.16 -6.08
C PHE A 642 12.59 -23.08 -4.61
N ARG A 643 13.82 -22.65 -4.29
CA ARG A 643 14.31 -22.63 -2.89
C ARG A 643 13.46 -21.78 -1.94
N SER A 644 12.76 -20.77 -2.44
CA SER A 644 11.80 -19.97 -1.64
C SER A 644 10.57 -20.77 -1.21
N GLU A 645 10.33 -21.95 -1.77
CA GLU A 645 9.20 -22.82 -1.47
C GLU A 645 9.45 -23.77 -0.30
N ALA A 646 10.67 -23.83 0.21
CA ALA A 646 10.98 -24.62 1.39
C ALA A 646 10.32 -24.03 2.64
N GLY A 647 9.56 -24.85 3.38
CA GLY A 647 8.92 -24.46 4.62
C GLY A 647 7.56 -25.13 4.87
N MET A 648 6.81 -24.60 5.85
CA MET A 648 5.49 -25.11 6.22
C MET A 648 4.36 -24.40 5.46
N HIS A 649 3.58 -25.18 4.71
CA HIS A 649 2.41 -24.75 3.95
C HIS A 649 1.14 -25.12 4.71
N ARG A 650 0.35 -24.13 5.11
CA ARG A 650 -0.87 -24.34 5.93
C ARG A 650 -2.13 -24.29 5.06
N VAL A 651 -3.04 -25.23 5.23
CA VAL A 651 -4.38 -25.19 4.61
C VAL A 651 -5.46 -24.96 5.65
N GLN A 652 -6.46 -24.16 5.28
CA GLN A 652 -7.68 -23.92 6.05
C GLN A 652 -8.89 -24.20 5.16
N ARG A 653 -9.50 -25.37 5.33
CA ARG A 653 -10.71 -25.79 4.61
C ARG A 653 -11.53 -26.76 5.46
N ILE A 654 -12.74 -27.06 5.00
CA ILE A 654 -13.56 -28.13 5.56
C ILE A 654 -13.06 -29.45 4.95
N PRO A 655 -12.46 -30.38 5.73
CA PRO A 655 -11.93 -31.63 5.20
C PRO A 655 -13.03 -32.52 4.64
N SER A 656 -12.67 -33.36 3.67
CA SER A 656 -13.55 -34.42 3.16
C SER A 656 -13.94 -35.43 4.25
N THR A 657 -13.11 -35.58 5.28
CA THR A 657 -13.34 -36.50 6.41
C THR A 657 -14.24 -35.91 7.51
N GLU A 658 -14.70 -34.66 7.39
CA GLU A 658 -15.44 -33.96 8.44
C GLU A 658 -16.94 -33.82 8.10
N SER A 659 -17.82 -34.34 8.97
CA SER A 659 -19.27 -34.36 8.71
C SER A 659 -20.02 -33.11 9.21
N LYS A 660 -19.44 -32.32 10.13
CA LYS A 660 -20.12 -31.16 10.75
C LYS A 660 -19.81 -29.81 10.08
N GLY A 661 -19.12 -29.81 8.94
CA GLY A 661 -18.81 -28.58 8.20
C GLY A 661 -17.83 -27.63 8.91
N ARG A 662 -17.01 -28.13 9.83
CA ARG A 662 -16.04 -27.31 10.58
C ARG A 662 -14.76 -27.14 9.78
N VAL A 663 -14.21 -25.93 9.81
CA VAL A 663 -12.92 -25.63 9.17
C VAL A 663 -11.80 -26.22 10.02
N HIS A 664 -11.00 -27.10 9.43
CA HIS A 664 -9.79 -27.61 10.05
C HIS A 664 -8.57 -26.86 9.51
N THR A 665 -7.51 -26.83 10.32
CA THR A 665 -6.22 -26.28 9.94
C THR A 665 -5.20 -27.40 9.93
N SER A 666 -4.69 -27.71 8.73
CA SER A 666 -3.66 -28.71 8.49
C SER A 666 -2.42 -28.06 7.89
N ALA A 667 -1.30 -28.77 7.87
CA ALA A 667 -0.07 -28.27 7.26
C ALA A 667 0.72 -29.38 6.56
N VAL A 668 1.57 -28.98 5.61
CA VAL A 668 2.48 -29.82 4.84
C VAL A 668 3.86 -29.17 4.87
N ALA A 669 4.89 -29.98 5.06
CA ALA A 669 6.28 -29.54 5.03
C ALA A 669 6.88 -29.80 3.65
N LEU A 670 7.51 -28.78 3.07
CA LEU A 670 8.23 -28.87 1.81
C LEU A 670 9.72 -28.65 2.06
N TRP A 671 10.55 -29.55 1.52
CA TRP A 671 11.99 -29.34 1.37
C TRP A 671 12.30 -29.11 -0.10
N VAL A 672 13.23 -28.20 -0.37
CA VAL A 672 13.80 -28.01 -1.70
C VAL A 672 15.29 -28.20 -1.58
N LEU A 673 15.81 -29.25 -2.22
CA LEU A 673 17.19 -29.68 -2.14
C LEU A 673 17.83 -29.56 -3.53
N PRO A 674 19.13 -29.26 -3.63
CA PRO A 674 19.84 -29.38 -4.91
C PRO A 674 19.87 -30.86 -5.31
N SER A 675 19.56 -31.14 -6.57
CA SER A 675 19.79 -32.47 -7.15
C SER A 675 21.20 -32.49 -7.73
N PHE A 676 22.00 -33.45 -7.29
CA PHE A 676 23.31 -33.72 -7.84
C PHE A 676 23.13 -34.81 -8.91
N PRO A 677 23.72 -34.66 -10.10
CA PRO A 677 23.69 -35.73 -11.09
C PRO A 677 24.29 -37.00 -10.46
N ASP A 678 23.49 -38.07 -10.40
CA ASP A 678 23.95 -39.37 -9.93
C ASP A 678 25.16 -39.81 -10.77
N ALA A 679 26.28 -40.06 -10.11
CA ALA A 679 27.33 -40.90 -10.67
C ALA A 679 26.76 -42.33 -10.77
N GLY A 680 26.13 -42.64 -11.91
CA GLY A 680 25.70 -43.99 -12.26
C GLY A 680 24.26 -44.38 -11.91
N SER A 681 23.25 -43.61 -12.35
CA SER A 681 21.85 -44.08 -12.38
C SER A 681 21.51 -44.81 -13.68
N GLY A 682 22.27 -45.87 -13.99
CA GLY A 682 21.90 -46.88 -14.98
C GLY A 682 21.80 -48.22 -14.27
N GLY A 683 20.66 -48.90 -14.33
CA GLY A 683 20.38 -50.18 -13.66
C GLY A 683 21.21 -51.39 -14.14
N GLU A 684 22.40 -51.18 -14.69
CA GLU A 684 23.41 -52.22 -14.81
C GLU A 684 24.33 -52.12 -13.60
N VAL A 685 24.64 -53.26 -12.97
CA VAL A 685 25.66 -53.33 -11.92
C VAL A 685 26.97 -52.83 -12.54
N ALA A 686 27.27 -51.54 -12.38
CA ALA A 686 28.52 -50.94 -12.82
C ALA A 686 29.65 -51.82 -12.31
N GLY A 687 30.51 -52.27 -13.23
CA GLY A 687 31.49 -53.30 -12.96
C GLY A 687 32.33 -52.99 -11.73
N LEU A 688 32.79 -54.02 -11.04
CA LEU A 688 33.70 -53.93 -9.90
C LEU A 688 34.98 -53.09 -10.16
N ASP A 689 35.26 -52.73 -11.41
CA ASP A 689 36.43 -51.99 -11.87
C ASP A 689 36.11 -50.59 -12.43
N ASP A 690 34.85 -50.12 -12.31
CA ASP A 690 34.46 -48.76 -12.70
C ASP A 690 34.84 -47.74 -11.60
N PRO A 691 35.70 -46.74 -11.87
CA PRO A 691 36.10 -45.73 -10.89
C PRO A 691 34.95 -44.97 -10.22
N GLU A 692 33.81 -44.85 -10.90
CA GLU A 692 32.63 -44.13 -10.40
C GLU A 692 31.69 -45.03 -9.57
N SER A 693 31.97 -46.34 -9.46
CA SER A 693 31.17 -47.28 -8.69
C SER A 693 31.47 -47.19 -7.19
N ASP A 694 30.41 -47.24 -6.37
CA ASP A 694 30.52 -47.33 -4.91
C ASP A 694 31.38 -48.51 -4.43
N PHE A 695 31.41 -49.59 -5.21
CA PHE A 695 32.15 -50.83 -4.92
C PHE A 695 33.59 -50.82 -5.42
N TYR A 696 34.03 -49.76 -6.11
CA TYR A 696 35.38 -49.63 -6.60
C TYR A 696 36.34 -49.22 -5.50
N VAL A 697 37.43 -49.99 -5.39
CA VAL A 697 38.54 -49.75 -4.48
C VAL A 697 39.81 -49.90 -5.29
N ASN A 698 40.58 -48.83 -5.39
CA ASN A 698 41.85 -48.83 -6.09
C ASN A 698 42.81 -49.82 -5.41
N PRO A 699 43.31 -50.86 -6.12
CA PRO A 699 44.20 -51.84 -5.52
C PRO A 699 45.49 -51.27 -4.93
N GLN A 700 45.95 -50.11 -5.42
CA GLN A 700 47.16 -49.44 -4.93
C GLN A 700 46.99 -48.82 -3.55
N GLU A 701 45.75 -48.58 -3.12
CA GLU A 701 45.40 -47.98 -1.83
C GLU A 701 45.17 -49.01 -0.72
N VAL A 702 45.33 -50.30 -1.01
CA VAL A 702 45.12 -51.40 -0.07
C VAL A 702 46.43 -52.09 0.29
N LYS A 703 46.81 -52.00 1.57
CA LYS A 703 47.93 -52.74 2.13
C LYS A 703 47.49 -54.16 2.48
N ILE A 704 48.16 -55.17 1.93
CA ILE A 704 47.86 -56.59 2.18
C ILE A 704 48.98 -57.20 3.03
N GLU A 705 48.61 -57.74 4.18
CA GLU A 705 49.51 -58.39 5.14
C GLU A 705 49.12 -59.86 5.32
N THR A 706 50.09 -60.77 5.28
CA THR A 706 49.89 -62.21 5.51
C THR A 706 50.24 -62.55 6.95
N MET A 707 49.48 -63.44 7.57
CA MET A 707 49.70 -63.86 8.96
C MET A 707 49.33 -65.33 9.18
N ARG A 708 49.74 -65.87 10.33
CA ARG A 708 49.33 -67.21 10.77
C ARG A 708 47.91 -67.19 11.32
N SER A 709 47.10 -68.16 10.89
CA SER A 709 45.72 -68.30 11.37
C SER A 709 45.67 -68.60 12.88
N ARG A 710 44.59 -68.22 13.56
CA ARG A 710 44.37 -68.51 15.00
C ARG A 710 43.20 -69.48 15.18
N GLY A 711 43.39 -70.55 15.95
CA GLY A 711 42.32 -71.49 16.31
C GLY A 711 42.74 -72.96 16.33
N ALA A 712 41.77 -73.85 16.47
CA ALA A 712 41.99 -75.30 16.49
C ALA A 712 42.41 -75.80 15.10
N GLY A 713 43.71 -76.04 14.93
CA GLY A 713 44.24 -76.79 13.80
C GLY A 713 45.68 -77.21 14.12
N GLY A 714 46.07 -78.39 13.63
CA GLY A 714 47.36 -79.01 13.95
C GLY A 714 48.58 -78.23 13.41
N GLN A 715 49.64 -78.95 13.03
CA GLN A 715 50.89 -78.33 12.55
C GLN A 715 50.71 -77.30 11.40
N SER A 716 49.66 -77.47 10.57
CA SER A 716 49.33 -76.55 9.47
C SER A 716 49.05 -75.12 9.93
N VAL A 717 48.42 -74.91 11.09
CA VAL A 717 48.07 -73.58 11.62
C VAL A 717 49.30 -72.88 12.20
N ASN A 718 50.24 -73.64 12.76
CA ASN A 718 51.44 -73.09 13.40
C ASN A 718 52.54 -72.70 12.39
N LYS A 719 52.58 -73.33 11.21
CA LYS A 719 53.64 -73.14 10.20
C LYS A 719 53.20 -72.36 8.95
N THR A 720 51.91 -72.36 8.59
CA THR A 720 51.43 -71.78 7.32
C THR A 720 50.81 -70.41 7.53
N GLU A 721 51.20 -69.42 6.72
CA GLU A 721 50.65 -68.05 6.75
C GLU A 721 49.43 -67.91 5.83
N SER A 722 48.36 -68.65 6.17
CA SER A 722 47.13 -68.70 5.38
C SER A 722 46.14 -67.56 5.66
N ALA A 723 46.28 -66.82 6.77
CA ALA A 723 45.38 -65.72 7.10
C ALA A 723 45.83 -64.41 6.44
N ILE A 724 44.88 -63.60 6.00
CA ILE A 724 45.15 -62.31 5.34
C ILE A 724 44.50 -61.19 6.12
N ARG A 725 45.20 -60.07 6.25
CA ARG A 725 44.66 -58.79 6.66
C ARG A 725 44.86 -57.77 5.54
N MET A 726 43.80 -57.05 5.22
CA MET A 726 43.82 -55.95 4.28
C MET A 726 43.47 -54.66 5.01
N THR A 727 44.19 -53.59 4.71
CA THR A 727 43.94 -52.25 5.25
C THR A 727 43.83 -51.29 4.09
N HIS A 728 42.67 -50.64 3.94
CA HIS A 728 42.51 -49.54 3.00
C HIS A 728 43.11 -48.28 3.63
N ILE A 729 44.17 -47.74 3.02
CA ILE A 729 45.00 -46.67 3.58
C ILE A 729 44.18 -45.36 3.75
N PRO A 730 43.36 -44.91 2.79
CA PRO A 730 42.60 -43.66 2.91
C PRO A 730 41.52 -43.69 3.99
N THR A 731 40.76 -44.78 4.12
CA THR A 731 39.64 -44.87 5.08
C THR A 731 40.05 -45.48 6.42
N GLY A 732 41.22 -46.12 6.50
CA GLY A 732 41.66 -46.87 7.68
C GLY A 732 40.93 -48.20 7.91
N THR A 733 40.07 -48.63 6.98
CA THR A 733 39.23 -49.83 7.14
C THR A 733 40.08 -51.10 7.07
N VAL A 734 40.06 -51.90 8.14
CA VAL A 734 40.80 -53.16 8.24
C VAL A 734 39.86 -54.35 8.16
N VAL A 735 40.17 -55.31 7.29
CA VAL A 735 39.48 -56.60 7.17
C VAL A 735 40.49 -57.73 7.34
N SER A 736 40.13 -58.76 8.08
CA SER A 736 40.95 -59.97 8.18
C SER A 736 40.11 -61.22 7.90
N MET A 737 40.68 -62.17 7.16
CA MET A 737 40.03 -63.42 6.76
C MET A 737 40.94 -64.62 7.01
N GLN A 738 40.39 -65.66 7.66
CA GLN A 738 41.13 -66.88 8.02
C GLN A 738 40.31 -68.17 7.90
N ASP A 739 39.11 -68.11 7.30
CA ASP A 739 38.11 -69.18 7.34
C ASP A 739 38.48 -70.39 6.46
N HIS A 740 39.27 -70.17 5.42
CA HIS A 740 39.74 -71.23 4.53
C HIS A 740 41.22 -71.56 4.77
N ARG A 741 41.60 -72.81 4.45
CA ARG A 741 43.00 -73.27 4.48
C ARG A 741 43.86 -72.64 3.37
N SER A 742 43.24 -72.15 2.29
CA SER A 742 43.93 -71.53 1.14
C SER A 742 44.04 -70.01 1.32
N GLN A 743 45.26 -69.50 1.18
CA GLN A 743 45.58 -68.08 1.22
C GLN A 743 44.84 -67.30 0.11
N GLN A 744 44.82 -67.83 -1.11
CA GLN A 744 44.16 -67.17 -2.25
C GLN A 744 42.65 -66.99 -2.02
N ARG A 745 42.00 -68.04 -1.49
CA ARG A 745 40.56 -67.99 -1.19
C ARG A 745 40.25 -67.01 -0.05
N ASN A 746 41.10 -66.93 0.98
CA ASN A 746 40.98 -65.91 2.02
C ASN A 746 41.22 -64.50 1.46
N ARG A 747 42.06 -64.34 0.42
CA ARG A 747 42.34 -63.05 -0.24
C ARG A 747 41.12 -62.54 -0.98
N GLU A 748 40.49 -63.41 -1.76
CA GLU A 748 39.28 -63.10 -2.54
C GLU A 748 38.12 -62.72 -1.62
N GLU A 749 37.87 -63.49 -0.55
CA GLU A 749 36.83 -63.18 0.44
C GLU A 749 37.16 -61.90 1.24
N ALA A 750 38.43 -61.67 1.62
CA ALA A 750 38.84 -60.43 2.27
C ALA A 750 38.61 -59.19 1.38
N TRP A 751 38.89 -59.30 0.08
CA TRP A 751 38.60 -58.24 -0.90
C TRP A 751 37.11 -57.95 -1.00
N LYS A 752 36.28 -59.00 -1.06
CA LYS A 752 34.81 -58.88 -1.12
C LYS A 752 34.26 -58.15 0.11
N VAL A 753 34.71 -58.55 1.30
CA VAL A 753 34.30 -57.92 2.56
C VAL A 753 34.84 -56.48 2.67
N LEU A 754 36.07 -56.21 2.20
CA LEU A 754 36.65 -54.87 2.20
C LEU A 754 35.87 -53.90 1.30
N ARG A 755 35.53 -54.33 0.08
CA ARG A 755 34.71 -53.54 -0.86
C ARG A 755 33.32 -53.27 -0.27
N SER A 756 32.68 -54.28 0.32
CA SER A 756 31.38 -54.11 0.99
C SER A 756 31.45 -53.08 2.11
N ARG A 757 32.46 -53.16 3.00
CA ARG A 757 32.61 -52.22 4.12
C ARG A 757 32.88 -50.79 3.66
N ILE A 758 33.65 -50.60 2.60
CA ILE A 758 33.94 -49.27 2.04
C ILE A 758 32.70 -48.70 1.36
N ALA A 759 31.97 -49.51 0.59
CA ALA A 759 30.71 -49.11 -0.03
C ALA A 759 29.67 -48.72 1.05
N ASP A 760 29.55 -49.52 2.12
CA ASP A 760 28.68 -49.21 3.25
C ASP A 760 29.07 -47.90 3.95
N GLN A 761 30.37 -47.67 4.17
CA GLN A 761 30.88 -46.43 4.78
C GLN A 761 30.64 -45.19 3.90
N ARG A 762 30.86 -45.29 2.58
CA ARG A 762 30.56 -44.20 1.62
C ARG A 762 29.07 -43.91 1.55
N ARG A 763 28.24 -44.96 1.59
CA ARG A 763 26.77 -44.82 1.65
C ARG A 763 26.36 -44.11 2.94
N GLU A 764 26.87 -44.53 4.10
CA GLU A 764 26.58 -43.90 5.39
C GLU A 764 27.03 -42.43 5.42
N GLN A 765 28.19 -42.11 4.84
CA GLN A 765 28.65 -40.72 4.72
C GLN A 765 27.72 -39.87 3.83
N ARG A 766 27.33 -40.37 2.64
CA ARG A 766 26.37 -39.66 1.78
C ARG A 766 25.01 -39.50 2.44
N GLU A 767 24.51 -40.52 3.13
CA GLU A 767 23.26 -40.46 3.89
C GLU A 767 23.34 -39.40 5.01
N ALA A 768 24.49 -39.31 5.71
CA ALA A 768 24.72 -38.31 6.73
C ALA A 768 24.80 -36.88 6.16
N GLU A 769 25.50 -36.68 5.04
CA GLU A 769 25.58 -35.39 4.34
C GLU A 769 24.21 -34.95 3.81
N ALA A 770 23.44 -35.86 3.20
CA ALA A 770 22.07 -35.60 2.77
C ALA A 770 21.13 -35.29 3.95
N ALA A 771 21.30 -35.96 5.09
CA ALA A 771 20.54 -35.67 6.31
C ALA A 771 20.87 -34.28 6.89
N GLN A 772 22.15 -33.88 6.89
CA GLN A 772 22.58 -32.55 7.30
C GLN A 772 22.02 -31.46 6.38
N LEU A 773 22.04 -31.68 5.07
CA LEU A 773 21.48 -30.75 4.08
C LEU A 773 19.95 -30.60 4.25
N ARG A 774 19.24 -31.69 4.55
CA ARG A 774 17.81 -31.65 4.86
C ARG A 774 17.50 -30.87 6.14
N ASP A 775 18.29 -31.09 7.19
CA ASP A 775 18.08 -30.43 8.49
C ASP A 775 18.41 -28.92 8.44
N SER A 776 19.34 -28.51 7.58
CA SER A 776 19.68 -27.09 7.40
C SER A 776 18.58 -26.28 6.69
N VAL A 777 17.78 -26.92 5.82
CA VAL A 777 16.67 -26.28 5.11
C VAL A 777 15.43 -26.16 6.01
N LEU A 778 15.04 -27.27 6.64
CA LEU A 778 13.92 -27.29 7.57
C LEU A 778 14.15 -28.38 8.62
N SER A 779 14.46 -27.93 9.83
CA SER A 779 14.70 -28.85 10.94
C SER A 779 13.41 -29.53 11.40
N LYS A 780 13.52 -30.77 11.88
CA LYS A 780 12.35 -31.54 12.36
C LYS A 780 11.61 -30.85 13.51
N THR A 781 12.30 -30.01 14.30
CA THR A 781 11.74 -29.27 15.43
C THR A 781 10.87 -28.08 14.99
N GLN A 782 11.07 -27.56 13.78
CA GLN A 782 10.30 -26.46 13.19
C GLN A 782 9.00 -26.92 12.50
N ILE A 783 8.73 -28.23 12.45
CA ILE A 783 7.48 -28.80 11.92
C ILE A 783 6.36 -28.62 12.96
N THR A 784 5.99 -27.37 13.22
CA THR A 784 4.91 -27.00 14.13
C THR A 784 3.77 -26.32 13.37
N ARG A 785 2.63 -26.11 14.04
CA ARG A 785 1.51 -25.34 13.46
C ARG A 785 1.80 -23.84 13.35
N GLY A 786 2.86 -23.34 13.98
CA GLY A 786 3.16 -21.91 14.13
C GLY A 786 3.94 -21.30 12.96
N ASP A 787 4.97 -22.02 12.51
CA ASP A 787 6.03 -21.52 11.60
C ASP A 787 5.68 -21.66 10.11
N LYS A 788 4.46 -21.24 9.77
CA LYS A 788 3.94 -21.27 8.39
C LYS A 788 4.58 -20.20 7.51
N ILE A 789 4.98 -20.58 6.31
CA ILE A 789 5.39 -19.64 5.26
C ILE A 789 4.21 -19.22 4.39
N ARG A 790 3.27 -20.14 4.12
CA ARG A 790 2.06 -19.86 3.32
C ARG A 790 0.79 -20.36 3.97
N THR A 791 -0.33 -19.70 3.68
CA THR A 791 -1.68 -20.17 4.04
C THR A 791 -2.62 -20.18 2.85
N TYR A 792 -3.18 -21.35 2.55
CA TYR A 792 -4.19 -21.59 1.53
C TYR A 792 -5.56 -21.65 2.23
N ASN A 793 -6.34 -20.59 2.10
CA ASN A 793 -7.64 -20.45 2.74
C ASN A 793 -8.75 -20.63 1.69
N TYR A 794 -9.39 -21.80 1.72
CA TYR A 794 -10.43 -22.15 0.75
C TYR A 794 -11.71 -21.34 0.96
N ASN A 795 -12.06 -21.00 2.20
CA ASN A 795 -13.27 -20.23 2.49
C ASN A 795 -13.20 -18.78 2.00
N GLN A 796 -11.98 -18.24 1.87
CA GLN A 796 -11.73 -16.86 1.44
C GLN A 796 -11.19 -16.79 0.01
N ASP A 797 -11.09 -17.94 -0.68
CA ASP A 797 -10.46 -18.07 -1.99
C ASP A 797 -9.13 -17.30 -2.08
N ARG A 798 -8.23 -17.58 -1.13
CA ARG A 798 -7.02 -16.78 -0.93
C ARG A 798 -5.81 -17.62 -0.58
N CYS A 799 -4.67 -17.29 -1.19
CA CYS A 799 -3.36 -17.74 -0.76
C CYS A 799 -2.54 -16.55 -0.22
N THR A 800 -1.95 -16.71 0.95
CA THR A 800 -1.12 -15.70 1.62
C THR A 800 0.29 -16.23 1.83
N ASP A 801 1.31 -15.51 1.37
CA ASP A 801 2.70 -15.71 1.84
C ASP A 801 2.99 -14.75 3.00
N HIS A 802 3.22 -15.31 4.18
CA HIS A 802 3.40 -14.55 5.43
C HIS A 802 4.75 -13.85 5.51
N ARG A 803 5.73 -14.28 4.70
CA ARG A 803 7.07 -13.70 4.68
C ARG A 803 7.08 -12.41 3.86
N ALA A 804 6.54 -12.49 2.65
CA ALA A 804 6.39 -11.35 1.75
C ALA A 804 5.23 -10.41 2.14
N GLY A 805 4.29 -10.88 2.97
CA GLY A 805 3.07 -10.13 3.32
C GLY A 805 2.11 -9.97 2.14
N LEU A 806 2.19 -10.89 1.17
CA LEU A 806 1.44 -10.84 -0.08
C LEU A 806 0.22 -11.77 -0.02
N ASP A 807 -0.96 -11.21 -0.32
CA ASP A 807 -2.23 -11.92 -0.47
C ASP A 807 -2.63 -11.96 -1.94
N VAL A 808 -2.95 -13.15 -2.46
CA VAL A 808 -3.55 -13.33 -3.78
C VAL A 808 -4.87 -14.08 -3.69
N HIS A 809 -5.80 -13.70 -4.57
CA HIS A 809 -7.11 -14.33 -4.73
C HIS A 809 -7.15 -15.19 -6.00
N ASN A 810 -8.13 -16.07 -6.16
CA ASN A 810 -8.16 -17.16 -7.14
C ASN A 810 -7.28 -18.35 -6.72
N LEU A 811 -7.69 -19.00 -5.63
CA LEU A 811 -6.97 -20.16 -5.07
C LEU A 811 -6.97 -21.34 -6.04
N SER A 812 -8.01 -21.51 -6.87
CA SER A 812 -8.05 -22.58 -7.87
C SER A 812 -6.86 -22.49 -8.83
N ASP A 813 -6.62 -21.30 -9.40
CA ASP A 813 -5.48 -21.06 -10.30
C ASP A 813 -4.14 -21.28 -9.58
N VAL A 814 -4.03 -20.85 -8.31
CA VAL A 814 -2.84 -21.13 -7.49
C VAL A 814 -2.60 -22.63 -7.37
N LEU A 815 -3.63 -23.42 -7.04
CA LEU A 815 -3.53 -24.87 -6.82
C LEU A 815 -3.34 -25.67 -8.11
N GLU A 816 -3.70 -25.11 -9.27
CA GLU A 816 -3.42 -25.68 -10.59
C GLU A 816 -1.99 -25.34 -11.09
N GLY A 817 -1.27 -24.46 -10.37
CA GLY A 817 0.07 -24.01 -10.77
C GLY A 817 0.05 -22.90 -11.82
N GLY A 818 -1.04 -22.13 -11.90
CA GLY A 818 -1.27 -21.04 -12.85
C GLY A 818 -0.50 -19.75 -12.56
N ASP A 819 -0.85 -18.67 -13.27
CA ASP A 819 -0.12 -17.39 -13.24
C ASP A 819 -0.23 -16.68 -11.87
N THR A 820 -1.28 -16.97 -11.10
CA THR A 820 -1.45 -16.41 -9.76
C THR A 820 -0.41 -16.96 -8.77
N LEU A 821 0.03 -18.21 -8.97
CA LEU A 821 1.11 -18.80 -8.17
C LEU A 821 2.45 -18.10 -8.45
N ASP A 822 2.72 -17.73 -9.71
CA ASP A 822 3.96 -17.02 -10.09
C ASP A 822 4.13 -15.74 -9.27
N LYS A 823 3.05 -14.96 -9.12
CA LYS A 823 3.07 -13.71 -8.32
C LYS A 823 3.49 -13.95 -6.86
N ILE A 824 3.04 -15.06 -6.27
CA ILE A 824 3.44 -15.41 -4.89
C ILE A 824 4.91 -15.82 -4.85
N MET A 825 5.36 -16.64 -5.81
CA MET A 825 6.75 -17.09 -5.89
C MET A 825 7.69 -15.90 -6.10
N ASP A 826 7.33 -14.96 -6.96
CA ASP A 826 8.09 -13.71 -7.20
C ASP A 826 8.22 -12.88 -5.93
N GLY A 827 7.11 -12.62 -5.23
CA GLY A 827 7.13 -11.89 -3.96
C GLY A 827 7.97 -12.59 -2.88
N ALA A 828 7.93 -13.93 -2.82
CA ALA A 828 8.74 -14.71 -1.90
C ALA A 828 10.24 -14.66 -2.24
N ARG A 829 10.60 -14.62 -3.53
CA ARG A 829 11.98 -14.44 -4.00
C ARG A 829 12.51 -13.05 -3.66
N ASP A 830 11.71 -12.01 -3.89
CA ASP A 830 12.07 -10.64 -3.54
C ASP A 830 12.31 -10.49 -2.02
N TRP A 831 11.45 -11.09 -1.21
CA TRP A 831 11.64 -11.15 0.25
C TRP A 831 12.96 -11.83 0.61
N LEU A 832 13.27 -12.95 -0.03
CA LEU A 832 14.49 -13.72 0.24
C LEU A 832 15.74 -12.91 -0.10
N VAL A 833 15.75 -12.23 -1.26
CA VAL A 833 16.84 -11.32 -1.65
C VAL A 833 17.00 -10.18 -0.64
N GLY A 834 15.89 -9.62 -0.15
CA GLY A 834 15.89 -8.59 0.89
C GLY A 834 16.52 -9.07 2.21
N ASN A 835 16.25 -10.31 2.60
CA ASN A 835 16.84 -10.92 3.80
C ASN A 835 18.35 -11.19 3.63
N ASP A 836 18.76 -11.67 2.46
CA ASP A 836 20.18 -11.89 2.14
C ASP A 836 20.96 -10.56 2.16
N ILE A 837 20.36 -9.47 1.67
CA ILE A 837 20.93 -8.12 1.76
C ILE A 837 21.09 -7.71 3.24
N ALA A 838 20.08 -7.94 4.09
CA ALA A 838 20.14 -7.57 5.51
C ALA A 838 21.23 -8.33 6.27
N LEU A 839 21.40 -9.63 5.99
CA LEU A 839 22.48 -10.44 6.55
C LEU A 839 23.85 -9.92 6.12
N LEU A 840 23.99 -9.59 4.83
CA LEU A 840 25.23 -9.06 4.28
C LEU A 840 25.61 -7.70 4.90
N VAL A 841 24.64 -6.82 5.14
CA VAL A 841 24.85 -5.57 5.88
C VAL A 841 25.40 -5.86 7.28
N ALA A 842 24.77 -6.78 8.01
CA ALA A 842 25.17 -7.12 9.38
C ALA A 842 26.59 -7.70 9.43
N GLU A 843 26.97 -8.56 8.47
CA GLU A 843 28.32 -9.10 8.34
C GLU A 843 29.37 -8.01 8.09
N GLU A 844 29.10 -7.10 7.17
CA GLU A 844 30.04 -6.01 6.84
C GLU A 844 30.16 -4.99 7.97
N GLU A 845 29.08 -4.68 8.68
CA GLU A 845 29.12 -3.86 9.88
C GLU A 845 29.93 -4.52 11.00
N ALA A 846 29.81 -5.85 11.17
CA ALA A 846 30.59 -6.61 12.13
C ALA A 846 32.10 -6.58 11.79
N LYS A 847 32.46 -6.78 10.52
CA LYS A 847 33.86 -6.66 10.04
C LYS A 847 34.42 -5.27 10.31
N THR A 848 33.64 -4.23 10.01
CA THR A 848 34.04 -2.82 10.23
C THR A 848 34.26 -2.51 11.71
N LYS A 849 33.48 -3.11 12.62
CA LYS A 849 33.67 -2.98 14.08
C LYS A 849 34.93 -3.70 14.57
N VAL A 850 35.23 -4.88 14.04
CA VAL A 850 36.44 -5.64 14.39
C VAL A 850 37.72 -4.92 13.96
N ASP A 851 37.72 -4.30 12.77
CA ASP A 851 38.86 -3.52 12.29
C ASP A 851 39.09 -2.22 13.06
N LYS A 852 38.01 -1.60 13.58
CA LYS A 852 38.11 -0.43 14.47
C LYS A 852 38.56 -0.78 15.89
N GLY A 853 38.36 -2.03 16.35
CA GLY A 853 38.84 -2.50 17.65
C GLY A 853 40.29 -3.02 17.66
N LYS A 854 40.91 -3.17 16.48
CA LYS A 854 42.32 -3.59 16.30
C LYS A 854 43.28 -2.42 16.02
N LYS A 855 42.76 -1.21 15.79
CA LYS A 855 43.51 0.05 15.77
C LYS A 855 43.38 0.72 17.12
#